data_AF-A0A1C4W813-F1
#
_entry.id   AF-A0A1C4W813-F1
#
_cell.length_a   1.000
_cell.length_b   1.000
_cell.length_c   1.000
_cell.angle_alpha   90.00
_cell.angle_beta   90.00
_cell.angle_gamma   90.00
#
_symmetry.space_group_name_H-M   'P 1'
#
loop_
_entity.id
_entity.type
_entity.pdbx_description
1 polymer ?
#
loop_
_entity_poly.entity_id
_entity_poly.type
_entity_poly.pdbx_seq_one_letter_code
_entity_poly.pdbx_strand_id
1 'polypeptide(L)'
;MGLDQVVTLARSWKGWRVTHGLPPIVALPSTVVETDVWPLLSKAIGGDGDGLTVGQRRWLTVARHHSSALYESRELSPVVSPSCLSLLENVGKSVLDLELTMAIGGRAEGWDVARRDAVKARVISSARRILADRLGVADHGLFGSGERQMLLQQVARGQVARSYEAVALQLLGWWSLLLAGRRIRALVHDIYSVQASAAEDIRDWRSIFEKNFSRLSPEYSVTEVGPDHSRSFEVLLTTRDGRSAVGAGQRKKQAVQRACQAYLVAHAQGLLNRAEPAGSSALPRTDGRALPIYTEHRRLAREFGSSDPYLFAKALTHSSWVYENISRGDTRLDSNAVLANLGSAVLATCFTRTRASYLLNTSGKPDPDISLTLTLPDSDLRPLAAALGLPAAALLGAGQRTVGVSDEMAANFVQATLAAAFVQAPEWSVFESRLPVVVSRFLLEQSSRSLLDPVTLMQELAAELQFTWQEDSDKTGPDHRSEYQVTVRLIAGDSVVTAAGCGPSLKSARKQAAQTVLDADHLRTGDAVEGDRDDIARLLIERQLAALATRRSRWQQLQRRNALGARYVAAGQWESFGRWNLEMLRAIPVTSTPPPDALETLAEYYGDAVRRTQARPQFAATLTQVVDWIRSTEEDDRIVLQDRSWNGLLALSAAQAVWLSPNDEADLVQVLQDWALLNKKHFAVGVDAPTDVAPVDKRSAAAILRILQQSTPAALGPRAPVRASLSSGPAGHVVRLLAEHNWTRDPLESPVIALVCETTPYITVARAGREVRIKIGNRTPTSSGGWLWAAARQAYNVDDYDHELGALIHNLKNEVTAARVALNSSTTTRTQRREADLAASKHLDAAMTIASRLADVDMLYTSAAGGTADLAMFLRSYTGDLIRTLPPTVRVIPPTTPPAVVAVSGSVLRGLLDNLVKNAVEAMHNEGDLAFDYTVVSGDNLVLLEVRDTGPGLPPQVIQALRSGASVPSSKRHGSGLGLPSVMRVLRRLGGDLQPLDTTAGGWLVALPLTLPTEEENSPRD
;
A
#
# COMPACT_ATOMS: atom_id res chain seq x y z
N MET A 1 -11.07 4.17 -34.63
CA MET A 1 -10.02 3.23 -34.18
C MET A 1 -10.32 1.86 -34.76
N GLY A 2 -9.37 1.29 -35.50
CA GLY A 2 -9.55 0.05 -36.27
C GLY A 2 -9.26 -1.22 -35.47
N LEU A 3 -9.88 -2.33 -35.87
CA LEU A 3 -9.79 -3.67 -35.29
C LEU A 3 -8.34 -4.18 -35.05
N ASP A 4 -7.33 -3.64 -35.73
CA ASP A 4 -5.93 -4.05 -35.56
C ASP A 4 -5.29 -3.63 -34.23
N GLN A 5 -5.77 -2.56 -33.58
CA GLN A 5 -5.33 -2.21 -32.22
C GLN A 5 -5.86 -3.21 -31.16
N VAL A 6 -7.02 -3.81 -31.41
CA VAL A 6 -7.62 -4.83 -30.52
C VAL A 6 -6.84 -6.14 -30.60
N VAL A 7 -6.28 -6.47 -31.76
CA VAL A 7 -5.47 -7.68 -31.99
C VAL A 7 -4.03 -7.52 -31.49
N THR A 8 -3.48 -6.31 -31.50
CA THR A 8 -2.11 -6.04 -31.03
C THR A 8 -2.02 -6.03 -29.50
N LEU A 9 -3.02 -5.49 -28.79
CA LEU A 9 -3.18 -5.62 -27.33
C LEU A 9 -3.35 -7.08 -26.86
N ALA A 10 -3.86 -7.97 -27.73
CA ALA A 10 -4.03 -9.39 -27.40
C ALA A 10 -2.70 -10.18 -27.37
N ARG A 11 -1.59 -9.62 -27.88
CA ARG A 11 -0.32 -10.35 -28.01
C ARG A 11 0.64 -10.20 -26.82
N SER A 12 0.51 -9.16 -25.97
CA SER A 12 1.39 -8.97 -24.79
C SER A 12 0.94 -9.73 -23.53
N TRP A 13 -0.21 -10.43 -23.56
CA TRP A 13 -0.84 -11.06 -22.38
C TRP A 13 -0.81 -12.60 -22.41
N LYS A 14 0.22 -13.21 -23.02
CA LYS A 14 0.32 -14.67 -23.21
C LYS A 14 0.40 -15.51 -21.91
N GLY A 15 0.28 -14.92 -20.71
CA GLY A 15 0.34 -15.63 -19.43
C GLY A 15 -1.01 -15.90 -18.74
N TRP A 16 -2.09 -15.18 -19.06
CA TRP A 16 -3.36 -15.30 -18.35
C TRP A 16 -4.45 -15.93 -19.22
N ARG A 17 -4.82 -17.18 -18.92
CA ARG A 17 -6.11 -17.71 -19.36
C ARG A 17 -7.19 -16.99 -18.56
N VAL A 18 -7.97 -16.12 -19.20
CA VAL A 18 -9.18 -15.54 -18.59
C VAL A 18 -10.10 -16.72 -18.26
N THR A 19 -10.09 -17.12 -17.00
CA THR A 19 -11.00 -18.12 -16.45
C THR A 19 -12.22 -17.38 -15.92
N HIS A 20 -13.41 -18.00 -16.01
CA HIS A 20 -14.61 -17.44 -15.41
C HIS A 20 -14.46 -17.45 -13.89
N GLY A 21 -14.32 -16.28 -13.26
CA GLY A 21 -14.23 -16.13 -11.80
C GLY A 21 -13.31 -14.98 -11.35
N LEU A 22 -13.45 -14.58 -10.08
CA LEU A 22 -12.53 -13.64 -9.46
C LEU A 22 -11.12 -14.25 -9.31
N PRO A 23 -10.05 -13.47 -9.53
CA PRO A 23 -8.70 -13.88 -9.18
C PRO A 23 -8.58 -14.37 -7.72
N PRO A 24 -7.86 -15.47 -7.44
CA PRO A 24 -7.68 -15.90 -6.06
C PRO A 24 -6.85 -14.86 -5.29
N ILE A 25 -7.21 -14.61 -4.04
CA ILE A 25 -6.44 -13.74 -3.14
C ILE A 25 -5.20 -14.49 -2.64
N VAL A 26 -4.10 -13.76 -2.39
CA VAL A 26 -2.82 -14.32 -1.93
C VAL A 26 -2.97 -15.15 -0.66
N ALA A 27 -2.25 -16.27 -0.59
CA ALA A 27 -2.16 -17.06 0.62
C ALA A 27 -1.28 -16.34 1.65
N LEU A 28 -1.81 -16.10 2.85
CA LEU A 28 -1.04 -15.51 3.95
C LEU A 28 -0.08 -16.55 4.57
N PRO A 29 1.14 -16.14 4.96
CA PRO A 29 2.15 -17.01 5.54
C PRO A 29 1.66 -17.64 6.85
N SER A 30 2.29 -18.74 7.26
CA SER A 30 1.97 -19.45 8.51
C SER A 30 2.22 -18.64 9.78
N THR A 31 2.95 -17.53 9.68
CA THR A 31 3.14 -16.58 10.77
C THR A 31 1.87 -15.81 11.14
N VAL A 32 0.87 -15.76 10.26
CA VAL A 32 -0.42 -15.15 10.58
C VAL A 32 -1.28 -16.16 11.32
N VAL A 33 -1.58 -15.87 12.59
CA VAL A 33 -2.37 -16.74 13.47
C VAL A 33 -3.82 -16.88 12.97
N GLU A 34 -4.30 -18.13 12.95
CA GLU A 34 -5.68 -18.46 12.62
C GLU A 34 -6.63 -18.06 13.75
N THR A 35 -7.85 -17.66 13.40
CA THR A 35 -8.86 -17.32 14.38
C THR A 35 -9.94 -18.39 14.54
N ASP A 36 -10.32 -18.64 15.80
CA ASP A 36 -11.41 -19.54 16.17
C ASP A 36 -12.77 -18.84 16.34
N VAL A 37 -12.94 -17.62 15.83
CA VAL A 37 -14.18 -16.85 15.99
C VAL A 37 -15.26 -17.26 14.98
N TRP A 38 -14.92 -18.08 13.98
CA TRP A 38 -15.87 -18.55 12.97
C TRP A 38 -17.15 -19.21 13.51
N PRO A 39 -17.13 -20.08 14.55
CA PRO A 39 -18.36 -20.66 15.08
C PRO A 39 -19.36 -19.63 15.61
N LEU A 40 -18.86 -18.53 16.19
CA LEU A 40 -19.68 -17.42 16.70
C LEU A 40 -20.25 -16.58 15.55
N LEU A 41 -19.40 -16.22 14.59
CA LEU A 41 -19.81 -15.48 13.39
C LEU A 41 -20.77 -16.31 12.51
N SER A 42 -20.51 -17.60 12.33
CA SER A 42 -21.35 -18.55 11.59
C SER A 42 -22.78 -18.56 12.14
N LYS A 43 -22.94 -18.53 13.47
CA LYS A 43 -24.25 -18.45 14.10
C LYS A 43 -24.97 -17.12 13.79
N ALA A 44 -24.24 -16.00 13.85
CA ALA A 44 -24.79 -14.67 13.52
C ALA A 44 -25.25 -14.54 12.06
N ILE A 45 -24.63 -15.29 11.14
CA ILE A 45 -24.95 -15.30 9.72
C ILE A 45 -25.96 -16.40 9.31
N GLY A 46 -26.55 -17.09 10.29
CA GLY A 46 -27.63 -18.07 10.09
C GLY A 46 -27.20 -19.54 10.11
N GLY A 47 -25.93 -19.84 10.36
CA GLY A 47 -25.38 -21.18 10.51
C GLY A 47 -25.04 -21.85 9.18
N ASP A 48 -23.74 -22.03 8.93
CA ASP A 48 -23.21 -22.94 7.92
C ASP A 48 -22.41 -24.06 8.61
N GLY A 49 -22.68 -25.31 8.23
CA GLY A 49 -22.05 -26.51 8.78
C GLY A 49 -20.64 -26.80 8.27
N ASP A 50 -20.15 -26.04 7.28
CA ASP A 50 -18.81 -26.22 6.72
C ASP A 50 -17.78 -25.38 7.48
N GLY A 51 -16.64 -26.00 7.80
CA GLY A 51 -15.48 -25.31 8.33
C GLY A 51 -14.81 -24.43 7.26
N LEU A 52 -14.19 -23.33 7.70
CA LEU A 52 -13.32 -22.52 6.84
C LEU A 52 -12.04 -23.29 6.49
N THR A 53 -11.46 -23.02 5.32
CA THR A 53 -10.07 -23.40 5.03
C THR A 53 -9.11 -22.58 5.89
N VAL A 54 -7.86 -23.06 6.04
CA VAL A 54 -6.78 -22.34 6.74
C VAL A 54 -6.60 -20.92 6.17
N GLY A 55 -6.57 -20.79 4.83
CA GLY A 55 -6.43 -19.50 4.17
C GLY A 55 -7.58 -18.54 4.49
N GLN A 56 -8.82 -19.04 4.48
CA GLN A 56 -10.00 -18.24 4.83
C GLN A 56 -9.97 -17.80 6.30
N ARG A 57 -9.52 -18.65 7.24
CA ARG A 57 -9.36 -18.28 8.65
C ARG A 57 -8.31 -17.19 8.86
N ARG A 58 -7.17 -17.27 8.17
CA ARG A 58 -6.15 -16.21 8.26
C ARG A 58 -6.66 -14.87 7.72
N TRP A 59 -7.38 -14.90 6.61
CA TRP A 59 -8.01 -13.70 6.07
C TRP A 59 -9.16 -13.17 6.95
N LEU A 60 -9.84 -14.05 7.69
CA LEU A 60 -10.80 -13.63 8.72
C LEU A 60 -10.08 -12.93 9.89
N THR A 61 -8.89 -13.39 10.28
CA THR A 61 -8.05 -12.67 11.24
C THR A 61 -7.75 -11.26 10.73
N VAL A 62 -7.35 -11.11 9.47
CA VAL A 62 -7.10 -9.79 8.84
C VAL A 62 -8.34 -8.90 8.87
N ALA A 63 -9.49 -9.39 8.41
CA ALA A 63 -10.73 -8.62 8.29
C ALA A 63 -11.30 -8.14 9.64
N ARG A 64 -10.85 -8.70 10.76
CA ARG A 64 -11.22 -8.27 12.12
C ARG A 64 -10.34 -7.16 12.68
N HIS A 65 -9.20 -6.85 12.04
CA HIS A 65 -8.28 -5.82 12.51
C HIS A 65 -8.69 -4.45 11.98
N HIS A 66 -8.81 -3.50 12.89
CA HIS A 66 -8.78 -2.09 12.54
C HIS A 66 -7.34 -1.66 12.19
N SER A 67 -7.21 -0.61 11.38
CA SER A 67 -5.92 -0.05 10.97
C SER A 67 -5.02 0.29 12.17
N SER A 68 -5.58 0.78 13.27
CA SER A 68 -4.84 1.05 14.51
C SER A 68 -4.26 -0.20 15.17
N ALA A 69 -4.94 -1.35 15.13
CA ALA A 69 -4.42 -2.61 15.66
C ALA A 69 -3.36 -3.24 14.74
N LEU A 70 -3.47 -3.00 13.44
CA LEU A 70 -2.54 -3.53 12.45
C LEU A 70 -1.10 -3.06 12.73
N TYR A 71 -0.92 -1.80 13.10
CA TYR A 71 0.40 -1.23 13.43
C TYR A 71 1.01 -1.82 14.70
N GLU A 72 0.19 -2.18 15.68
CA GLU A 72 0.62 -2.80 16.93
C GLU A 72 0.94 -4.31 16.75
N SER A 73 0.43 -4.94 15.67
CA SER A 73 0.60 -6.37 15.41
C SER A 73 1.95 -6.69 14.75
N ARG A 74 2.85 -7.34 15.50
CA ARG A 74 4.16 -7.80 15.01
C ARG A 74 4.07 -8.84 13.90
N GLU A 75 2.97 -9.59 13.83
CA GLU A 75 2.78 -10.68 12.86
C GLU A 75 2.13 -10.20 11.55
N LEU A 76 1.18 -9.25 11.63
CA LEU A 76 0.41 -8.80 10.48
C LEU A 76 1.03 -7.58 9.79
N SER A 77 1.59 -6.63 10.53
CA SER A 77 2.23 -5.42 9.96
C SER A 77 3.28 -5.71 8.88
N PRO A 78 4.11 -6.78 8.98
CA PRO A 78 5.06 -7.14 7.92
C PRO A 78 4.40 -7.63 6.62
N VAL A 79 3.17 -8.13 6.67
CA VAL A 79 2.53 -8.88 5.56
C VAL A 79 1.30 -8.17 4.98
N VAL A 80 0.62 -7.34 5.77
CA VAL A 80 -0.64 -6.67 5.40
C VAL A 80 -0.49 -5.16 5.60
N SER A 81 -1.05 -4.35 4.68
CA SER A 81 -1.09 -2.88 4.80
C SER A 81 -2.49 -2.36 5.14
N PRO A 82 -2.64 -1.12 5.64
CA PRO A 82 -3.95 -0.49 5.81
C PRO A 82 -4.77 -0.45 4.52
N SER A 83 -4.14 -0.27 3.36
CA SER A 83 -4.81 -0.28 2.05
C SER A 83 -5.54 -1.60 1.79
N CYS A 84 -5.02 -2.72 2.29
CA CYS A 84 -5.71 -4.01 2.21
C CYS A 84 -7.01 -4.01 3.01
N LEU A 85 -7.01 -3.44 4.21
CA LEU A 85 -8.22 -3.32 5.04
C LEU A 85 -9.25 -2.41 4.35
N SER A 86 -8.81 -1.29 3.79
CA SER A 86 -9.68 -0.38 3.03
C SER A 86 -10.29 -1.05 1.78
N LEU A 87 -9.56 -1.92 1.08
CA LEU A 87 -10.13 -2.69 -0.04
C LEU A 87 -11.26 -3.62 0.43
N LEU A 88 -11.07 -4.35 1.53
CA LEU A 88 -12.12 -5.20 2.11
C LEU A 88 -13.32 -4.37 2.54
N GLU A 89 -13.09 -3.24 3.21
CA GLU A 89 -14.15 -2.31 3.62
C GLU A 89 -14.97 -1.80 2.43
N ASN A 90 -14.29 -1.39 1.35
CA ASN A 90 -14.94 -0.89 0.14
C ASN A 90 -15.78 -1.97 -0.55
N VAL A 91 -15.31 -3.23 -0.59
CA VAL A 91 -16.13 -4.35 -1.06
C VAL A 91 -17.37 -4.50 -0.17
N GLY A 92 -17.23 -4.50 1.15
CA GLY A 92 -18.38 -4.57 2.05
C GLY A 92 -19.39 -3.44 1.86
N LYS A 93 -18.90 -2.20 1.68
CA LYS A 93 -19.74 -1.02 1.44
C LYS A 93 -20.56 -1.17 0.15
N SER A 94 -19.93 -1.60 -0.95
CA SER A 94 -20.63 -1.80 -2.24
C SER A 94 -21.68 -2.92 -2.15
N VAL A 95 -21.34 -4.04 -1.49
CA VAL A 95 -22.26 -5.17 -1.28
C VAL A 95 -23.46 -4.77 -0.44
N LEU A 96 -23.24 -4.03 0.66
CA LEU A 96 -24.34 -3.53 1.50
C LEU A 96 -25.26 -2.59 0.72
N ASP A 97 -24.69 -1.68 -0.09
CA ASP A 97 -25.46 -0.74 -0.91
C ASP A 97 -26.32 -1.45 -1.95
N LEU A 98 -25.78 -2.46 -2.65
CA LEU A 98 -26.51 -3.26 -3.61
C LEU A 98 -27.65 -4.05 -2.95
N GLU A 99 -27.36 -4.78 -1.87
CA GLU A 99 -28.37 -5.63 -1.23
C GLU A 99 -29.47 -4.80 -0.56
N LEU A 100 -29.16 -3.60 -0.04
CA LEU A 100 -30.19 -2.65 0.40
C LEU A 100 -31.02 -2.13 -0.78
N THR A 101 -30.38 -1.81 -1.90
CA THR A 101 -31.09 -1.37 -3.12
C THR A 101 -32.07 -2.45 -3.61
N MET A 102 -31.66 -3.72 -3.58
CA MET A 102 -32.51 -4.88 -3.88
C MET A 102 -33.65 -5.03 -2.86
N ALA A 103 -33.36 -4.95 -1.56
CA ALA A 103 -34.35 -5.10 -0.50
C ALA A 103 -35.43 -4.01 -0.52
N ILE A 104 -35.03 -2.76 -0.80
CA ILE A 104 -35.96 -1.63 -1.00
C ILE A 104 -36.80 -1.88 -2.26
N GLY A 105 -36.16 -2.27 -3.38
CA GLY A 105 -36.84 -2.55 -4.65
C GLY A 105 -37.93 -3.61 -4.54
N GLY A 106 -37.69 -4.68 -3.77
CA GLY A 106 -38.64 -5.79 -3.58
C GLY A 106 -39.86 -5.47 -2.70
N ARG A 107 -39.79 -4.47 -1.81
CA ARG A 107 -40.94 -4.00 -1.01
C ARG A 107 -41.73 -2.88 -1.68
N ALA A 108 -41.11 -2.20 -2.65
CA ALA A 108 -41.58 -0.95 -3.23
C ALA A 108 -41.85 -1.07 -4.74
N GLU A 109 -42.73 -2.00 -5.12
CA GLU A 109 -43.24 -2.09 -6.48
C GLU A 109 -43.97 -0.78 -6.84
N GLY A 110 -43.49 -0.07 -7.87
CA GLY A 110 -44.06 1.21 -8.33
C GLY A 110 -43.41 2.50 -7.79
N TRP A 111 -42.37 2.41 -6.95
CA TRP A 111 -41.63 3.63 -6.56
C TRP A 111 -40.64 4.05 -7.65
N ASP A 112 -40.51 5.38 -7.84
CA ASP A 112 -39.49 5.96 -8.71
C ASP A 112 -38.09 5.87 -8.09
N VAL A 113 -37.08 6.18 -8.90
CA VAL A 113 -35.66 6.13 -8.49
C VAL A 113 -35.39 7.11 -7.34
N ALA A 114 -35.91 8.34 -7.42
CA ALA A 114 -35.68 9.38 -6.43
C ALA A 114 -36.18 8.98 -5.03
N ARG A 115 -37.37 8.38 -4.94
CA ARG A 115 -37.92 7.90 -3.66
C ARG A 115 -37.09 6.75 -3.08
N ARG A 116 -36.65 5.81 -3.92
CA ARG A 116 -35.81 4.68 -3.49
C ARG A 116 -34.47 5.13 -2.94
N ASP A 117 -33.81 6.07 -3.62
CA ASP A 117 -32.54 6.63 -3.17
C ASP A 117 -32.70 7.41 -1.85
N ALA A 118 -33.80 8.16 -1.70
CA ALA A 118 -34.10 8.87 -0.45
C ALA A 118 -34.32 7.91 0.74
N VAL A 119 -34.97 6.77 0.53
CA VAL A 119 -35.15 5.73 1.55
C VAL A 119 -33.80 5.13 1.91
N LYS A 120 -33.01 4.74 0.91
CA LYS A 120 -31.67 4.17 1.09
C LYS A 120 -30.77 5.09 1.91
N ALA A 121 -30.73 6.37 1.58
CA ALA A 121 -29.94 7.38 2.29
C ALA A 121 -30.32 7.53 3.77
N ARG A 122 -31.59 7.28 4.14
CA ARG A 122 -32.05 7.34 5.54
C ARG A 122 -31.70 6.09 6.34
N VAL A 123 -31.66 4.92 5.71
CA VAL A 123 -31.42 3.64 6.41
C VAL A 123 -29.94 3.24 6.47
N ILE A 124 -29.11 3.69 5.52
CA ILE A 124 -27.74 3.20 5.33
C ILE A 124 -26.87 3.25 6.60
N SER A 125 -26.85 4.37 7.33
CA SER A 125 -26.04 4.51 8.55
C SER A 125 -26.53 3.56 9.64
N SER A 126 -27.84 3.47 9.82
CA SER A 126 -28.42 2.59 10.82
C SER A 126 -28.27 1.11 10.47
N ALA A 127 -28.28 0.77 9.17
CA ALA A 127 -28.00 -0.58 8.67
C ALA A 127 -26.56 -1.01 8.96
N ARG A 128 -25.57 -0.10 8.81
CA ARG A 128 -24.17 -0.37 9.17
C ARG A 128 -23.99 -0.64 10.66
N ARG A 129 -24.66 0.14 11.51
CA ARG A 129 -24.64 -0.10 12.97
C ARG A 129 -25.23 -1.46 13.33
N ILE A 130 -26.42 -1.79 12.82
CA ILE A 130 -27.05 -3.11 13.07
C ILE A 130 -26.19 -4.24 12.53
N LEU A 131 -25.52 -4.04 11.38
CA LEU A 131 -24.57 -5.01 10.84
C LEU A 131 -23.40 -5.25 11.80
N ALA A 132 -22.80 -4.18 12.34
CA ALA A 132 -21.71 -4.28 13.32
C ALA A 132 -22.14 -5.01 14.60
N ASP A 133 -23.34 -4.71 15.10
CA ASP A 133 -23.93 -5.37 16.26
C ASP A 133 -24.18 -6.85 16.00
N ARG A 134 -24.79 -7.20 14.84
CA ARG A 134 -25.06 -8.59 14.48
C ARG A 134 -23.77 -9.40 14.29
N LEU A 135 -22.72 -8.79 13.74
CA LEU A 135 -21.42 -9.44 13.57
C LEU A 135 -20.58 -9.49 14.86
N GLY A 136 -21.06 -8.93 15.98
CA GLY A 136 -20.35 -8.98 17.25
C GLY A 136 -19.00 -8.25 17.22
N VAL A 137 -18.90 -7.16 16.45
CA VAL A 137 -17.62 -6.44 16.26
C VAL A 137 -17.11 -5.83 17.57
N ALA A 138 -17.99 -5.45 18.49
CA ALA A 138 -17.59 -4.97 19.81
C ALA A 138 -16.81 -6.03 20.61
N ASP A 139 -17.20 -7.30 20.50
CA ASP A 139 -16.62 -8.40 21.27
C ASP A 139 -15.39 -9.00 20.59
N HIS A 140 -15.36 -8.98 19.26
CA HIS A 140 -14.38 -9.71 18.47
C HIS A 140 -13.60 -8.85 17.47
N GLY A 141 -13.86 -7.55 17.35
CA GLY A 141 -13.01 -6.64 16.60
C GLY A 141 -11.68 -6.39 17.32
N LEU A 142 -10.60 -6.25 16.55
CA LEU A 142 -9.26 -6.03 17.06
C LEU A 142 -8.88 -4.57 16.79
N PHE A 143 -8.73 -3.80 17.86
CA PHE A 143 -8.46 -2.36 17.84
C PHE A 143 -7.18 -2.08 18.63
N GLY A 144 -6.39 -1.10 18.16
CA GLY A 144 -5.22 -0.65 18.88
C GLY A 144 -5.60 -0.09 20.25
N SER A 145 -4.63 -0.06 21.16
CA SER A 145 -4.82 0.32 22.57
C SER A 145 -5.58 1.66 22.74
N GLY A 146 -5.16 2.71 22.03
CA GLY A 146 -5.81 4.03 22.07
C GLY A 146 -7.21 4.05 21.46
N GLU A 147 -7.38 3.37 20.32
CA GLU A 147 -8.67 3.28 19.62
C GLU A 147 -9.73 2.57 20.48
N ARG A 148 -9.34 1.47 21.14
CA ARG A 148 -10.22 0.73 22.04
C ARG A 148 -10.70 1.59 23.20
N GLN A 149 -9.84 2.45 23.75
CA GLN A 149 -10.22 3.37 24.83
C GLN A 149 -11.23 4.42 24.35
N MET A 150 -11.02 4.98 23.15
CA MET A 150 -11.96 5.92 22.55
C MET A 150 -13.33 5.27 22.29
N LEU A 151 -13.36 4.05 21.74
CA LEU A 151 -14.60 3.32 21.44
C LEU A 151 -15.40 3.02 22.70
N LEU A 152 -14.74 2.62 23.80
CA LEU A 152 -15.40 2.43 25.10
C LEU A 152 -16.07 3.72 25.60
N GLN A 153 -15.40 4.87 25.43
CA GLN A 153 -15.97 6.17 25.80
C GLN A 153 -17.14 6.57 24.89
N GLN A 154 -17.05 6.32 23.58
CA GLN A 154 -18.13 6.61 22.63
C GLN A 154 -19.38 5.78 22.94
N VAL A 155 -19.22 4.47 23.18
CA VAL A 155 -20.30 3.57 23.56
C VAL A 155 -20.94 4.00 24.88
N ALA A 156 -20.13 4.35 25.89
CA ALA A 156 -20.64 4.85 27.17
C ALA A 156 -21.44 6.15 27.03
N ARG A 157 -21.16 6.97 26.01
CA ARG A 157 -21.88 8.22 25.69
C ARG A 157 -23.01 8.04 24.67
N GLY A 158 -23.28 6.82 24.22
CA GLY A 158 -24.30 6.54 23.19
C GLY A 158 -23.95 7.11 21.80
N GLN A 159 -22.67 7.37 21.52
CA GLN A 159 -22.20 7.90 20.25
C GLN A 159 -21.99 6.79 19.21
N VAL A 160 -21.97 7.16 17.92
CA VAL A 160 -21.74 6.22 16.82
C VAL A 160 -20.27 5.81 16.77
N ALA A 161 -20.01 4.52 16.97
CA ALA A 161 -18.68 3.93 16.87
C ALA A 161 -18.34 3.60 15.40
N ARG A 162 -17.87 4.60 14.64
CA ARG A 162 -17.55 4.44 13.21
C ARG A 162 -16.54 3.33 12.94
N SER A 163 -15.58 3.12 13.84
CA SER A 163 -14.57 2.06 13.71
C SER A 163 -15.18 0.65 13.80
N TYR A 164 -16.30 0.48 14.51
CA TYR A 164 -17.07 -0.78 14.48
C TYR A 164 -17.75 -0.98 13.13
N GLU A 165 -18.31 0.09 12.54
CA GLU A 165 -18.91 0.03 11.20
C GLU A 165 -17.85 -0.34 10.14
N ALA A 166 -16.66 0.24 10.21
CA ALA A 166 -15.56 -0.06 9.29
C ALA A 166 -15.17 -1.55 9.33
N VAL A 167 -14.92 -2.10 10.52
CA VAL A 167 -14.59 -3.52 10.68
C VAL A 167 -15.77 -4.44 10.26
N ALA A 168 -17.02 -4.03 10.51
CA ALA A 168 -18.18 -4.78 10.04
C ALA A 168 -18.25 -4.85 8.51
N LEU A 169 -17.94 -3.74 7.82
CA LEU A 169 -17.86 -3.70 6.37
C LEU A 169 -16.66 -4.52 5.85
N GLN A 170 -15.52 -4.52 6.55
CA GLN A 170 -14.37 -5.38 6.19
C GLN A 170 -14.72 -6.86 6.27
N LEU A 171 -15.43 -7.28 7.33
CA LEU A 171 -15.96 -8.64 7.48
C LEU A 171 -16.93 -9.00 6.36
N LEU A 172 -17.83 -8.07 6.00
CA LEU A 172 -18.75 -8.27 4.88
C LEU A 172 -18.01 -8.39 3.54
N GLY A 173 -16.96 -7.60 3.34
CA GLY A 173 -16.09 -7.67 2.16
C GLY A 173 -15.33 -8.99 2.06
N TRP A 174 -14.73 -9.44 3.17
CA TRP A 174 -14.10 -10.75 3.30
C TRP A 174 -15.08 -11.88 2.95
N TRP A 175 -16.28 -11.85 3.53
CA TRP A 175 -17.33 -12.82 3.28
C TRP A 175 -17.70 -12.84 1.79
N SER A 176 -17.92 -11.66 1.22
CA SER A 176 -18.25 -11.50 -0.20
C SER A 176 -17.18 -12.12 -1.10
N LEU A 177 -15.89 -11.85 -0.87
CA LEU A 177 -14.80 -12.32 -1.73
C LEU A 177 -14.50 -13.82 -1.57
N LEU A 178 -14.44 -14.33 -0.34
CA LEU A 178 -13.87 -15.66 -0.06
C LEU A 178 -14.91 -16.76 0.19
N LEU A 179 -16.18 -16.40 0.39
CA LEU A 179 -17.27 -17.34 0.67
C LEU A 179 -18.47 -17.13 -0.28
N ALA A 180 -18.25 -16.42 -1.40
CA ALA A 180 -19.24 -15.95 -2.37
C ALA A 180 -20.45 -16.90 -2.52
N GLY A 181 -21.63 -16.43 -2.08
CA GLY A 181 -22.92 -17.13 -2.25
C GLY A 181 -23.59 -17.67 -0.98
N ARG A 182 -23.13 -17.30 0.22
CA ARG A 182 -23.76 -17.71 1.49
C ARG A 182 -24.45 -16.52 2.14
N ARG A 183 -25.79 -16.52 2.23
CA ARG A 183 -26.67 -15.77 3.16
C ARG A 183 -26.48 -14.25 3.38
N ILE A 184 -25.57 -13.55 2.68
CA ILE A 184 -25.40 -12.08 2.79
C ILE A 184 -26.72 -11.35 2.52
N ARG A 185 -27.41 -11.72 1.44
CA ARG A 185 -28.72 -11.15 1.10
C ARG A 185 -29.74 -11.31 2.23
N ALA A 186 -29.85 -12.51 2.78
CA ALA A 186 -30.79 -12.79 3.86
C ALA A 186 -30.49 -11.91 5.09
N LEU A 187 -29.22 -11.78 5.47
CA LEU A 187 -28.80 -10.91 6.56
C LEU A 187 -29.17 -9.44 6.30
N VAL A 188 -28.85 -8.90 5.13
CA VAL A 188 -29.14 -7.49 4.80
C VAL A 188 -30.65 -7.24 4.70
N HIS A 189 -31.40 -8.18 4.12
CA HIS A 189 -32.84 -8.09 4.04
C HIS A 189 -33.49 -8.09 5.43
N ASP A 190 -32.99 -8.92 6.36
CA ASP A 190 -33.43 -8.91 7.76
C ASP A 190 -33.12 -7.57 8.43
N ILE A 191 -31.90 -7.04 8.25
CA ILE A 191 -31.51 -5.72 8.76
C ILE A 191 -32.47 -4.64 8.24
N TYR A 192 -32.78 -4.64 6.95
CA TYR A 192 -33.72 -3.68 6.36
C TYR A 192 -35.16 -3.87 6.88
N SER A 193 -35.62 -5.11 7.05
CA SER A 193 -37.00 -5.40 7.48
C SER A 193 -37.36 -4.80 8.84
N VAL A 194 -36.39 -4.75 9.76
CA VAL A 194 -36.55 -4.11 11.08
C VAL A 194 -36.77 -2.60 10.97
N GLN A 195 -36.30 -1.99 9.89
CA GLN A 195 -36.30 -0.54 9.68
C GLN A 195 -37.36 -0.07 8.68
N ALA A 196 -37.89 -1.00 7.87
CA ALA A 196 -38.81 -0.73 6.77
C ALA A 196 -39.98 0.17 7.20
N SER A 197 -40.69 -0.18 8.28
CA SER A 197 -41.87 0.57 8.74
C SER A 197 -41.59 2.03 9.10
N ALA A 198 -40.40 2.34 9.64
CA ALA A 198 -40.00 3.72 9.99
C ALA A 198 -39.41 4.49 8.81
N ALA A 199 -38.87 3.78 7.82
CA ALA A 199 -38.25 4.34 6.63
C ALA A 199 -39.27 4.60 5.50
N GLU A 200 -40.34 3.81 5.40
CA GLU A 200 -41.30 3.85 4.29
C GLU A 200 -42.38 4.95 4.42
N ASP A 201 -42.51 5.59 5.59
CA ASP A 201 -43.43 6.72 5.85
C ASP A 201 -42.88 8.05 5.28
N ILE A 202 -42.38 7.99 4.04
CA ILE A 202 -41.90 9.11 3.21
C ILE A 202 -42.96 9.38 2.16
N ARG A 203 -44.09 9.93 2.57
CA ARG A 203 -44.90 10.71 1.63
C ARG A 203 -44.43 12.15 1.75
N ASP A 204 -44.10 12.78 0.63
CA ASP A 204 -43.89 14.24 0.62
C ASP A 204 -45.25 14.91 0.77
N TRP A 205 -45.72 14.95 2.03
CA TRP A 205 -47.04 15.45 2.40
C TRP A 205 -47.27 16.87 1.91
N ARG A 206 -46.22 17.67 1.84
CA ARG A 206 -46.28 19.04 1.33
C ARG A 206 -46.50 19.05 -0.17
N SER A 207 -45.70 18.31 -0.96
CA SER A 207 -45.91 18.23 -2.42
C SER A 207 -47.27 17.61 -2.77
N ILE A 208 -47.71 16.58 -2.03
CA ILE A 208 -49.04 15.97 -2.24
C ILE A 208 -50.14 16.99 -1.92
N PHE A 209 -49.99 17.75 -0.85
CA PHE A 209 -50.93 18.80 -0.47
C PHE A 209 -50.94 19.95 -1.50
N GLU A 210 -49.79 20.50 -1.87
CA GLU A 210 -49.68 21.58 -2.87
C GLU A 210 -50.23 21.16 -4.24
N LYS A 211 -49.95 19.92 -4.70
CA LYS A 211 -50.47 19.41 -5.98
C LYS A 211 -52.00 19.35 -6.01
N ASN A 212 -52.64 18.94 -4.92
CA ASN A 212 -54.09 18.70 -4.90
C ASN A 212 -54.90 19.88 -4.35
N PHE A 213 -54.29 20.75 -3.54
CA PHE A 213 -54.97 21.79 -2.77
C PHE A 213 -54.36 23.19 -2.95
N SER A 214 -53.39 23.40 -3.84
CA SER A 214 -52.85 24.74 -4.16
C SER A 214 -53.92 25.76 -4.58
N ARG A 215 -54.98 25.30 -5.26
CA ARG A 215 -56.11 26.15 -5.67
C ARG A 215 -56.96 26.66 -4.50
N LEU A 216 -56.80 26.09 -3.30
CA LEU A 216 -57.48 26.55 -2.08
C LEU A 216 -56.72 27.65 -1.33
N SER A 217 -55.64 28.19 -1.92
CA SER A 217 -54.84 29.28 -1.35
C SER A 217 -54.46 29.03 0.12
N PRO A 218 -53.67 27.99 0.42
CA PRO A 218 -53.33 27.64 1.80
C PRO A 218 -52.47 28.71 2.48
N GLU A 219 -52.86 29.13 3.67
CA GLU A 219 -52.11 30.01 4.55
C GLU A 219 -51.44 29.21 5.67
N TYR A 220 -50.17 29.50 5.94
CA TYR A 220 -49.39 28.87 7.00
C TYR A 220 -49.00 29.92 8.03
N SER A 221 -49.51 29.80 9.25
CA SER A 221 -49.01 30.59 10.38
C SER A 221 -48.08 29.72 11.23
N VAL A 222 -46.90 30.25 11.54
CA VAL A 222 -45.87 29.52 12.28
C VAL A 222 -45.69 30.18 13.63
N THR A 223 -45.81 29.40 14.70
CA THR A 223 -45.48 29.80 16.08
C THR A 223 -44.23 29.05 16.52
N GLU A 224 -43.31 29.78 17.16
CA GLU A 224 -42.04 29.24 17.67
C GLU A 224 -42.11 29.24 19.20
N VAL A 225 -41.85 28.08 19.81
CA VAL A 225 -41.96 27.86 21.26
C VAL A 225 -40.73 27.09 21.75
N GLY A 226 -40.03 27.63 22.75
CA GLY A 226 -38.87 27.01 23.42
C GLY A 226 -37.59 27.85 23.37
N PRO A 227 -36.61 27.59 24.26
CA PRO A 227 -35.33 28.32 24.27
C PRO A 227 -34.46 27.93 23.08
N ASP A 228 -33.47 28.77 22.73
CA ASP A 228 -32.72 28.69 21.46
C ASP A 228 -32.10 27.34 21.12
N HIS A 229 -31.76 26.55 22.14
CA HIS A 229 -31.14 25.24 22.05
C HIS A 229 -32.16 24.07 22.05
N SER A 230 -33.46 24.35 22.10
CA SER A 230 -34.56 23.36 22.03
C SER A 230 -35.84 23.94 21.41
N ARG A 231 -35.70 24.74 20.34
CA ARG A 231 -36.80 25.39 19.63
C ARG A 231 -37.74 24.36 18.98
N SER A 232 -39.03 24.50 19.25
CA SER A 232 -40.09 23.77 18.55
C SER A 232 -40.92 24.74 17.71
N PHE A 233 -41.29 24.28 16.51
CA PHE A 233 -42.13 25.03 15.59
C PHE A 233 -43.48 24.34 15.50
N GLU A 234 -44.54 25.10 15.68
CA GLU A 234 -45.90 24.67 15.41
C GLU A 234 -46.43 25.47 14.21
N VAL A 235 -47.06 24.77 13.28
CA VAL A 235 -47.60 25.35 12.06
C VAL A 235 -49.07 25.07 11.99
N LEU A 236 -49.87 26.12 11.93
CA LEU A 236 -51.29 26.04 11.61
C LEU A 236 -51.46 26.30 10.10
N LEU A 237 -51.99 25.31 9.41
CA LEU A 237 -52.36 25.36 8.00
C LEU A 237 -53.87 25.61 7.90
N THR A 238 -54.27 26.67 7.21
CA THR A 238 -55.67 27.02 6.96
C THR A 238 -55.91 27.18 5.45
N THR A 239 -57.03 26.66 4.95
CA THR A 239 -57.43 26.78 3.54
C THR A 239 -58.67 27.66 3.38
N ARG A 240 -58.90 28.19 2.18
CA ARG A 240 -60.01 29.12 1.89
C ARG A 240 -61.41 28.55 2.14
N ASP A 241 -61.56 27.22 2.15
CA ASP A 241 -62.81 26.53 2.50
C ASP A 241 -63.06 26.41 4.02
N GLY A 242 -62.23 27.08 4.85
CA GLY A 242 -62.40 27.19 6.30
C GLY A 242 -61.87 26.00 7.09
N ARG A 243 -61.18 25.06 6.44
CA ARG A 243 -60.58 23.88 7.09
C ARG A 243 -59.18 24.21 7.55
N SER A 244 -58.76 23.59 8.66
CA SER A 244 -57.42 23.77 9.19
C SER A 244 -56.83 22.50 9.81
N ALA A 245 -55.51 22.48 9.95
CA ALA A 245 -54.78 21.45 10.67
C ALA A 245 -53.48 22.00 11.25
N VAL A 246 -53.01 21.37 12.33
CA VAL A 246 -51.80 21.78 13.05
C VAL A 246 -50.74 20.69 12.94
N GLY A 247 -49.48 21.11 12.76
CA GLY A 247 -48.32 20.23 12.80
C GLY A 247 -47.15 20.82 13.56
N ALA A 248 -46.55 20.04 14.45
CA ALA A 248 -45.39 20.45 15.25
C ALA A 248 -44.10 19.74 14.81
N GLY A 249 -42.95 20.42 14.87
CA GLY A 249 -41.64 19.85 14.50
C GLY A 249 -40.45 20.65 15.04
N GLN A 250 -39.25 20.05 15.00
CA GLN A 250 -38.00 20.67 15.48
C GLN A 250 -37.41 21.66 14.45
N ARG A 251 -37.94 21.68 13.23
CA ARG A 251 -37.57 22.62 12.16
C ARG A 251 -38.84 23.11 11.47
N LYS A 252 -38.88 24.38 11.02
CA LYS A 252 -40.01 24.97 10.28
C LYS A 252 -40.50 24.07 9.13
N LYS A 253 -39.57 23.53 8.32
CA LYS A 253 -39.90 22.63 7.20
C LYS A 253 -40.62 21.34 7.66
N GLN A 254 -40.21 20.77 8.79
CA GLN A 254 -40.80 19.55 9.36
C GLN A 254 -42.21 19.81 9.94
N ALA A 255 -42.39 20.94 10.61
CA ALA A 255 -43.69 21.36 11.15
C ALA A 255 -44.72 21.60 10.04
N VAL A 256 -44.31 22.28 8.96
CA VAL A 256 -45.15 22.45 7.74
C VAL A 256 -45.55 21.09 7.15
N GLN A 257 -44.61 20.16 7.01
CA GLN A 257 -44.89 18.85 6.44
C GLN A 257 -45.88 18.03 7.29
N ARG A 258 -45.80 18.15 8.62
CA ARG A 258 -46.77 17.53 9.54
C ARG A 258 -48.13 18.22 9.54
N ALA A 259 -48.18 19.54 9.34
CA ALA A 259 -49.45 20.25 9.20
C ALA A 259 -50.18 19.83 7.91
N CYS A 260 -49.45 19.71 6.79
CA CYS A 260 -49.97 19.13 5.55
C CYS A 260 -50.44 17.68 5.75
N GLN A 261 -49.67 16.85 6.48
CA GLN A 261 -50.06 15.48 6.79
C GLN A 261 -51.36 15.43 7.60
N ALA A 262 -51.44 16.19 8.70
CA ALA A 262 -52.62 16.25 9.56
C ALA A 262 -53.85 16.74 8.80
N TYR A 263 -53.69 17.72 7.90
CA TYR A 263 -54.76 18.20 7.03
C TYR A 263 -55.26 17.09 6.10
N LEU A 264 -54.34 16.40 5.42
CA LEU A 264 -54.69 15.33 4.50
C LEU A 264 -55.37 14.15 5.22
N VAL A 265 -54.93 13.83 6.45
CA VAL A 265 -55.52 12.78 7.28
C VAL A 265 -56.93 13.14 7.73
N ALA A 266 -57.13 14.37 8.20
CA ALA A 266 -58.42 14.83 8.72
C ALA A 266 -59.46 15.10 7.62
N HIS A 267 -59.04 15.67 6.49
CA HIS A 267 -59.95 16.26 5.50
C HIS A 267 -59.90 15.62 4.12
N ALA A 268 -58.91 14.76 3.86
CA ALA A 268 -58.69 14.14 2.56
C ALA A 268 -58.35 12.65 2.67
N GLN A 269 -58.95 11.96 3.65
CA GLN A 269 -58.67 10.54 3.92
C GLN A 269 -58.98 9.63 2.72
N GLY A 270 -59.99 9.97 1.91
CA GLY A 270 -60.27 9.32 0.63
C GLY A 270 -59.19 9.54 -0.43
N LEU A 271 -58.44 10.64 -0.35
CA LEU A 271 -57.28 10.97 -1.19
C LEU A 271 -56.03 10.23 -0.71
N LEU A 272 -55.91 9.97 0.60
CA LEU A 272 -54.85 9.15 1.20
C LEU A 272 -55.00 7.65 0.93
N ASN A 273 -56.24 7.17 0.90
CA ASN A 273 -56.60 5.82 0.50
C ASN A 273 -56.54 5.64 -1.04
N ARG A 274 -56.70 6.74 -1.79
CA ARG A 274 -56.47 6.79 -3.24
C ARG A 274 -55.05 7.21 -3.62
N ALA A 275 -54.17 7.49 -2.67
CA ALA A 275 -52.77 7.89 -2.92
C ALA A 275 -51.87 6.65 -3.15
N GLU A 276 -52.34 5.72 -3.98
CA GLU A 276 -51.51 5.27 -5.09
C GLU A 276 -51.52 6.40 -6.14
N PRO A 277 -50.44 6.63 -6.90
CA PRO A 277 -50.26 7.89 -7.61
C PRO A 277 -51.42 8.22 -8.56
N ALA A 278 -51.95 9.45 -8.43
CA ALA A 278 -52.69 10.11 -9.50
C ALA A 278 -51.72 10.26 -10.69
N GLY A 279 -51.82 9.27 -11.56
CA GLY A 279 -50.88 8.84 -12.59
C GLY A 279 -51.14 7.38 -13.03
N SER A 280 -51.87 6.57 -12.27
CA SER A 280 -52.36 5.26 -12.71
C SER A 280 -53.87 5.32 -12.96
N SER A 281 -54.25 5.30 -14.24
CA SER A 281 -55.52 4.74 -14.68
C SER A 281 -55.71 3.39 -13.96
N ALA A 282 -56.88 3.18 -13.36
CA ALA A 282 -57.33 1.94 -12.72
C ALA A 282 -56.51 0.73 -13.16
N LEU A 283 -55.79 0.06 -12.25
CA LEU A 283 -55.10 -1.20 -12.51
C LEU A 283 -56.05 -2.15 -13.25
N PRO A 284 -55.88 -2.33 -14.58
CA PRO A 284 -56.63 -3.32 -15.31
C PRO A 284 -56.01 -4.65 -14.95
N ARG A 285 -56.87 -5.64 -14.73
CA ARG A 285 -56.46 -7.05 -14.75
C ARG A 285 -55.54 -7.32 -15.94
N THR A 286 -54.55 -8.17 -15.67
CA THR A 286 -53.55 -8.71 -16.59
C THR A 286 -54.14 -9.04 -17.96
N ASP A 287 -53.78 -8.25 -18.98
CA ASP A 287 -53.84 -8.63 -20.40
C ASP A 287 -52.71 -7.90 -21.18
N GLY A 288 -51.56 -8.56 -21.30
CA GLY A 288 -51.21 -9.23 -22.56
C GLY A 288 -50.68 -8.44 -23.77
N ARG A 289 -49.96 -7.32 -23.63
CA ARG A 289 -49.02 -6.89 -24.71
C ARG A 289 -47.63 -6.63 -24.13
N ALA A 290 -46.77 -7.65 -24.22
CA ALA A 290 -45.37 -7.57 -23.82
C ALA A 290 -44.58 -6.60 -24.72
N LEU A 291 -43.60 -5.90 -24.14
CA LEU A 291 -42.56 -5.15 -24.88
C LEU A 291 -42.09 -5.96 -26.11
N PRO A 292 -41.85 -5.34 -27.28
CA PRO A 292 -41.34 -6.06 -28.43
C PRO A 292 -39.95 -6.62 -28.13
N ILE A 293 -39.85 -7.96 -28.11
CA ILE A 293 -38.59 -8.68 -27.88
C ILE A 293 -37.95 -8.99 -29.23
N TYR A 294 -36.88 -8.28 -29.55
CA TYR A 294 -36.10 -8.47 -30.78
C TYR A 294 -35.03 -9.56 -30.62
N THR A 295 -34.42 -9.96 -31.75
CA THR A 295 -33.35 -10.98 -31.82
C THR A 295 -32.16 -10.61 -30.95
N GLU A 296 -31.77 -9.33 -30.91
CA GLU A 296 -30.65 -8.85 -30.08
C GLU A 296 -30.93 -9.01 -28.59
N HIS A 297 -32.15 -8.78 -28.12
CA HIS A 297 -32.50 -9.00 -26.70
C HIS A 297 -32.36 -10.49 -26.30
N ARG A 298 -32.75 -11.41 -27.19
CA ARG A 298 -32.58 -12.86 -27.00
C ARG A 298 -31.11 -13.30 -27.11
N ARG A 299 -30.31 -12.61 -27.93
CA ARG A 299 -28.86 -12.83 -28.00
C ARG A 299 -28.21 -12.42 -26.68
N LEU A 300 -28.47 -11.21 -26.20
CA LEU A 300 -27.92 -10.71 -24.94
C LEU A 300 -28.30 -11.60 -23.76
N ALA A 301 -29.57 -12.01 -23.64
CA ALA A 301 -29.99 -12.93 -22.58
C ALA A 301 -29.19 -14.24 -22.60
N ARG A 302 -28.93 -14.82 -23.79
CA ARG A 302 -28.09 -16.02 -23.93
C ARG A 302 -26.63 -15.77 -23.57
N GLU A 303 -26.05 -14.65 -23.99
CA GLU A 303 -24.66 -14.30 -23.69
C GLU A 303 -24.41 -14.13 -22.18
N PHE A 304 -25.40 -13.62 -21.45
CA PHE A 304 -25.37 -13.50 -19.98
C PHE A 304 -25.90 -14.74 -19.24
N GLY A 305 -26.16 -15.86 -19.94
CA GLY A 305 -26.68 -17.08 -19.33
C GLY A 305 -28.02 -16.90 -18.60
N SER A 306 -28.87 -15.99 -19.09
CA SER A 306 -30.19 -15.65 -18.56
C SER A 306 -31.31 -16.28 -19.39
N SER A 307 -32.43 -16.61 -18.74
CA SER A 307 -33.58 -17.27 -19.37
C SER A 307 -34.64 -16.30 -19.89
N ASP A 308 -34.77 -15.12 -19.28
CA ASP A 308 -35.80 -14.14 -19.63
C ASP A 308 -35.23 -12.97 -20.47
N PRO A 309 -35.55 -12.90 -21.78
CA PRO A 309 -35.14 -11.79 -22.64
C PRO A 309 -35.98 -10.52 -22.44
N TYR A 310 -37.09 -10.58 -21.69
CA TYR A 310 -37.93 -9.41 -21.43
C TYR A 310 -37.20 -8.36 -20.59
N LEU A 311 -36.48 -8.77 -19.55
CA LEU A 311 -35.69 -7.84 -18.72
C LEU A 311 -34.58 -7.13 -19.53
N PHE A 312 -33.99 -7.80 -20.52
CA PHE A 312 -33.03 -7.19 -21.44
C PHE A 312 -33.69 -6.19 -22.39
N ALA A 313 -34.90 -6.48 -22.87
CA ALA A 313 -35.69 -5.51 -23.64
C ALA A 313 -36.02 -4.27 -22.79
N LYS A 314 -36.42 -4.45 -21.53
CA LYS A 314 -36.67 -3.36 -20.58
C LYS A 314 -35.40 -2.55 -20.28
N ALA A 315 -34.26 -3.21 -20.10
CA ALA A 315 -32.97 -2.56 -19.86
C ALA A 315 -32.53 -1.63 -21.01
N LEU A 316 -32.94 -1.95 -22.23
CA LEU A 316 -32.62 -1.22 -23.46
C LEU A 316 -33.73 -0.28 -23.92
N THR A 317 -34.77 -0.07 -23.09
CA THR A 317 -35.88 0.83 -23.39
C THR A 317 -35.62 2.23 -22.82
N HIS A 318 -35.34 3.21 -23.68
CA HIS A 318 -35.10 4.60 -23.28
C HIS A 318 -36.42 5.38 -23.09
N SER A 319 -36.40 6.41 -22.24
CA SER A 319 -37.56 7.26 -21.98
C SER A 319 -38.15 7.89 -23.25
N SER A 320 -37.33 8.26 -24.23
CA SER A 320 -37.82 8.83 -25.50
C SER A 320 -38.70 7.86 -26.30
N TRP A 321 -38.37 6.57 -26.29
CA TRP A 321 -39.20 5.55 -26.95
C TRP A 321 -40.51 5.35 -26.20
N VAL A 322 -40.45 5.37 -24.87
CA VAL A 322 -41.63 5.29 -24.00
C VAL A 322 -42.56 6.47 -24.27
N TYR A 323 -42.07 7.71 -24.27
CA TYR A 323 -42.88 8.91 -24.57
C TYR A 323 -43.55 8.87 -25.95
N GLU A 324 -42.85 8.39 -26.98
CA GLU A 324 -43.42 8.27 -28.34
C GLU A 324 -44.47 7.16 -28.47
N ASN A 325 -44.43 6.13 -27.62
CA ASN A 325 -45.35 5.00 -27.66
C ASN A 325 -46.45 5.05 -26.59
N ILE A 326 -46.34 5.91 -25.56
CA ILE A 326 -47.38 6.19 -24.55
C ILE A 326 -48.65 6.74 -25.20
N SER A 327 -48.53 7.60 -26.22
CA SER A 327 -49.65 8.25 -26.91
C SER A 327 -50.53 7.29 -27.75
N ARG A 328 -50.12 6.01 -27.90
CA ARG A 328 -50.93 4.93 -28.47
C ARG A 328 -51.83 4.22 -27.45
N GLY A 329 -51.95 4.79 -26.23
CA GLY A 329 -52.87 4.34 -25.19
C GLY A 329 -52.27 3.38 -24.17
N ASP A 330 -50.94 3.24 -24.12
CA ASP A 330 -50.28 2.32 -23.20
C ASP A 330 -49.48 3.06 -22.11
N THR A 331 -50.15 3.37 -21.00
CA THR A 331 -49.54 3.97 -19.80
C THR A 331 -48.75 2.96 -18.96
N ARG A 332 -48.46 1.76 -19.49
CA ARG A 332 -47.91 0.59 -18.76
C ARG A 332 -46.40 0.38 -19.02
N LEU A 333 -45.74 1.25 -19.77
CA LEU A 333 -44.33 1.14 -20.17
C LEU A 333 -43.42 1.98 -19.26
N ASP A 334 -42.48 1.33 -18.55
CA ASP A 334 -41.42 2.00 -17.81
C ASP A 334 -40.14 2.11 -18.65
N SER A 335 -39.40 3.21 -18.50
CA SER A 335 -38.04 3.30 -19.01
C SER A 335 -37.08 2.39 -18.23
N ASN A 336 -35.87 2.25 -18.74
CA ASN A 336 -34.78 1.53 -18.08
C ASN A 336 -34.26 2.17 -16.79
N ALA A 337 -34.78 3.33 -16.35
CA ALA A 337 -34.24 4.11 -15.24
C ALA A 337 -34.10 3.31 -13.93
N VAL A 338 -35.08 2.47 -13.59
CA VAL A 338 -35.03 1.60 -12.40
C VAL A 338 -33.93 0.54 -12.51
N LEU A 339 -33.81 -0.09 -13.68
CA LEU A 339 -32.77 -1.09 -13.94
C LEU A 339 -31.39 -0.44 -14.00
N ALA A 340 -31.26 0.76 -14.55
CA ALA A 340 -30.01 1.52 -14.56
C ALA A 340 -29.57 1.91 -13.15
N ASN A 341 -30.48 2.39 -12.28
CA ASN A 341 -30.18 2.69 -10.88
C ASN A 341 -29.68 1.44 -10.13
N LEU A 342 -30.40 0.31 -10.21
CA LEU A 342 -29.92 -0.97 -9.64
C LEU A 342 -28.59 -1.41 -10.28
N GLY A 343 -28.47 -1.23 -11.58
CA GLY A 343 -27.32 -1.58 -12.39
C GLY A 343 -26.05 -0.84 -12.04
N SER A 344 -26.17 0.42 -11.60
CA SER A 344 -25.05 1.20 -11.10
C SER A 344 -24.48 0.57 -9.82
N ALA A 345 -25.33 0.10 -8.91
CA ALA A 345 -24.92 -0.63 -7.70
C ALA A 345 -24.33 -2.02 -8.04
N VAL A 346 -24.90 -2.74 -9.01
CA VAL A 346 -24.35 -4.03 -9.49
C VAL A 346 -22.96 -3.82 -10.08
N LEU A 347 -22.80 -2.87 -11.00
CA LEU A 347 -21.53 -2.55 -11.65
C LEU A 347 -20.47 -2.10 -10.63
N ALA A 348 -20.84 -1.21 -9.70
CA ALA A 348 -19.93 -0.79 -8.63
C ALA A 348 -19.45 -1.98 -7.81
N THR A 349 -20.36 -2.88 -7.42
CA THR A 349 -20.00 -4.06 -6.63
C THR A 349 -19.12 -5.03 -7.43
N CYS A 350 -19.44 -5.30 -8.71
CA CYS A 350 -18.59 -6.09 -9.59
C CYS A 350 -17.17 -5.51 -9.69
N PHE A 351 -17.09 -4.20 -9.92
CA PHE A 351 -15.82 -3.51 -10.07
C PHE A 351 -14.99 -3.54 -8.79
N THR A 352 -15.57 -3.18 -7.65
CA THR A 352 -14.86 -3.18 -6.36
C THR A 352 -14.41 -4.59 -5.96
N ARG A 353 -15.25 -5.63 -6.19
CA ARG A 353 -14.88 -7.04 -5.95
C ARG A 353 -13.71 -7.47 -6.85
N THR A 354 -13.80 -7.19 -8.15
CA THR A 354 -12.74 -7.52 -9.13
C THR A 354 -11.44 -6.80 -8.78
N ARG A 355 -11.50 -5.52 -8.42
CA ARG A 355 -10.33 -4.72 -8.05
C ARG A 355 -9.66 -5.22 -6.78
N ALA A 356 -10.43 -5.47 -5.72
CA ALA A 356 -9.88 -6.00 -4.46
C ALA A 356 -9.21 -7.37 -4.67
N SER A 357 -9.89 -8.27 -5.41
CA SER A 357 -9.34 -9.58 -5.75
C SER A 357 -8.09 -9.48 -6.62
N TYR A 358 -8.06 -8.59 -7.62
CA TYR A 358 -6.89 -8.34 -8.46
C TYR A 358 -5.68 -7.84 -7.65
N LEU A 359 -5.88 -6.79 -6.84
CA LEU A 359 -4.80 -6.16 -6.07
C LEU A 359 -4.28 -7.05 -4.94
N LEU A 360 -5.14 -7.88 -4.35
CA LEU A 360 -4.78 -8.79 -3.26
C LEU A 360 -4.32 -10.17 -3.75
N ASN A 361 -4.26 -10.43 -5.05
CA ASN A 361 -3.84 -11.73 -5.59
C ASN A 361 -2.36 -12.03 -5.32
N THR A 362 -1.50 -11.01 -5.33
CA THR A 362 -0.05 -11.18 -5.23
C THR A 362 0.53 -10.77 -3.88
N SER A 363 -0.12 -9.87 -3.15
CA SER A 363 0.42 -9.29 -1.91
C SER A 363 -0.68 -8.78 -0.99
N GLY A 364 -0.48 -8.92 0.33
CA GLY A 364 -1.31 -8.25 1.35
C GLY A 364 -0.99 -6.76 1.51
N LYS A 365 -0.01 -6.25 0.76
CA LYS A 365 0.42 -4.83 0.73
C LYS A 365 0.20 -4.24 -0.66
N PRO A 366 -1.05 -4.04 -1.10
CA PRO A 366 -1.34 -3.43 -2.38
C PRO A 366 -0.91 -1.95 -2.40
N ASP A 367 -0.65 -1.43 -3.59
CA ASP A 367 -0.26 -0.03 -3.80
C ASP A 367 -1.37 0.92 -3.31
N PRO A 368 -1.10 1.84 -2.37
CA PRO A 368 -2.12 2.76 -1.85
C PRO A 368 -2.74 3.65 -2.94
N ASP A 369 -1.97 4.07 -3.95
CA ASP A 369 -2.44 5.00 -4.99
C ASP A 369 -3.49 4.33 -5.89
N ILE A 370 -3.37 3.01 -6.08
CA ILE A 370 -4.31 2.18 -6.85
C ILE A 370 -5.40 1.58 -5.93
N SER A 371 -5.19 1.51 -4.62
CA SER A 371 -6.18 0.92 -3.70
C SER A 371 -7.41 1.79 -3.44
N LEU A 372 -7.37 3.07 -3.83
CA LEU A 372 -8.51 3.97 -3.77
C LEU A 372 -9.65 3.48 -4.68
N THR A 373 -10.84 3.34 -4.11
CA THR A 373 -12.05 2.94 -4.86
C THR A 373 -12.77 4.17 -5.36
N LEU A 374 -12.90 4.29 -6.69
CA LEU A 374 -13.61 5.37 -7.37
C LEU A 374 -14.68 4.81 -8.31
N THR A 375 -15.69 5.62 -8.59
CA THR A 375 -16.76 5.29 -9.53
C THR A 375 -16.21 5.32 -10.95
N LEU A 376 -16.52 4.30 -11.75
CA LEU A 376 -16.18 4.27 -13.18
C LEU A 376 -16.87 5.44 -13.91
N PRO A 377 -16.13 6.31 -14.62
CA PRO A 377 -16.72 7.35 -15.46
C PRO A 377 -17.62 6.77 -16.56
N ASP A 378 -18.70 7.49 -16.91
CA ASP A 378 -19.62 7.08 -17.99
C ASP A 378 -18.92 6.90 -19.34
N SER A 379 -17.90 7.72 -19.62
CA SER A 379 -17.08 7.63 -20.84
C SER A 379 -16.39 6.28 -20.98
N ASP A 380 -15.99 5.66 -19.87
CA ASP A 380 -15.27 4.38 -19.87
C ASP A 380 -16.21 3.20 -20.15
N LEU A 381 -17.52 3.38 -19.94
CA LEU A 381 -18.54 2.36 -20.21
C LEU A 381 -18.99 2.35 -21.67
N ARG A 382 -18.71 3.41 -22.44
CA ARG A 382 -19.11 3.49 -23.86
C ARG A 382 -18.44 2.44 -24.75
N PRO A 383 -17.13 2.15 -24.65
CA PRO A 383 -16.52 1.04 -25.37
C PRO A 383 -17.15 -0.31 -25.02
N LEU A 384 -17.48 -0.53 -23.74
CA LEU A 384 -18.14 -1.75 -23.30
C LEU A 384 -19.56 -1.88 -23.89
N ALA A 385 -20.34 -0.79 -23.89
CA ALA A 385 -21.66 -0.74 -24.50
C ALA A 385 -21.61 -1.09 -25.99
N ALA A 386 -20.62 -0.57 -26.71
CA ALA A 386 -20.40 -0.85 -28.12
C ALA A 386 -19.99 -2.32 -28.35
N ALA A 387 -19.10 -2.87 -27.53
CA ALA A 387 -18.65 -4.25 -27.64
C ALA A 387 -19.76 -5.27 -27.38
N LEU A 388 -20.71 -4.93 -26.50
CA LEU A 388 -21.93 -5.71 -26.25
C LEU A 388 -23.03 -5.47 -27.30
N GLY A 389 -22.88 -4.49 -28.19
CA GLY A 389 -23.89 -4.13 -29.21
C GLY A 389 -25.14 -3.45 -28.64
N LEU A 390 -25.08 -2.87 -27.43
CA LEU A 390 -26.25 -2.29 -26.76
C LEU A 390 -26.87 -1.10 -27.51
N PRO A 391 -26.10 -0.15 -28.09
CA PRO A 391 -26.68 0.98 -28.81
C PRO A 391 -27.56 0.58 -29.99
N ALA A 392 -27.22 -0.50 -30.70
CA ALA A 392 -27.98 -1.01 -31.84
C ALA A 392 -29.26 -1.74 -31.40
N ALA A 393 -29.22 -2.35 -30.21
CA ALA A 393 -30.36 -3.04 -29.61
C ALA A 393 -31.31 -2.10 -28.84
N ALA A 394 -30.93 -0.83 -28.63
CA ALA A 394 -31.70 0.13 -27.87
C ALA A 394 -33.03 0.55 -28.55
N LEU A 395 -34.11 0.55 -27.77
CA LEU A 395 -35.39 1.12 -28.17
C LEU A 395 -35.35 2.63 -27.89
N LEU A 396 -35.12 3.40 -28.95
CA LEU A 396 -35.04 4.86 -28.96
C LEU A 396 -36.18 5.45 -29.78
N GLY A 397 -36.69 6.60 -29.37
CA GLY A 397 -37.63 7.39 -30.17
C GLY A 397 -37.00 7.89 -31.48
N ALA A 398 -37.83 8.18 -32.48
CA ALA A 398 -37.42 8.63 -33.81
C ALA A 398 -36.49 9.85 -33.76
N GLY A 399 -36.79 10.84 -32.91
CA GLY A 399 -35.94 12.02 -32.74
C GLY A 399 -34.58 11.68 -32.10
N GLN A 400 -34.58 10.79 -31.10
CA GLN A 400 -33.35 10.39 -30.41
C GLN A 400 -32.43 9.55 -31.31
N ARG A 401 -33.00 8.71 -32.20
CA ARG A 401 -32.22 7.93 -33.16
C ARG A 401 -31.38 8.80 -34.10
N THR A 402 -31.88 9.99 -34.44
CA THR A 402 -31.16 10.96 -35.28
C THR A 402 -29.98 11.61 -34.54
N VAL A 403 -30.13 11.86 -33.24
CA VAL A 403 -29.08 12.46 -32.38
C VAL A 403 -28.01 11.43 -32.00
N GLY A 404 -28.38 10.15 -31.90
CA GLY A 404 -27.49 9.05 -31.50
C GLY A 404 -27.50 8.81 -29.99
N VAL A 405 -26.53 8.02 -29.51
CA VAL A 405 -26.41 7.60 -28.10
C VAL A 405 -25.26 8.36 -27.43
N SER A 406 -25.56 9.06 -26.34
CA SER A 406 -24.59 9.78 -25.49
C SER A 406 -23.85 8.82 -24.56
N ASP A 407 -22.78 9.30 -23.91
CA ASP A 407 -22.04 8.51 -22.91
C ASP A 407 -22.93 8.08 -21.74
N GLU A 408 -23.76 9.00 -21.22
CA GLU A 408 -24.73 8.72 -20.15
C GLU A 408 -25.74 7.63 -20.56
N MET A 409 -26.29 7.71 -21.79
CA MET A 409 -27.21 6.67 -22.29
C MET A 409 -26.50 5.32 -22.41
N ALA A 410 -25.27 5.29 -22.94
CA ALA A 410 -24.49 4.07 -23.07
C ALA A 410 -24.18 3.45 -21.70
N ALA A 411 -23.77 4.26 -20.73
CA ALA A 411 -23.55 3.86 -19.35
C ALA A 411 -24.82 3.27 -18.72
N ASN A 412 -25.96 3.96 -18.86
CA ASN A 412 -27.26 3.49 -18.38
C ASN A 412 -27.67 2.16 -19.02
N PHE A 413 -27.40 1.95 -20.32
CA PHE A 413 -27.67 0.66 -20.98
C PHE A 413 -26.81 -0.46 -20.45
N VAL A 414 -25.51 -0.23 -20.21
CA VAL A 414 -24.61 -1.23 -19.59
C VAL A 414 -25.09 -1.59 -18.19
N GLN A 415 -25.33 -0.58 -17.36
CA GLN A 415 -25.82 -0.74 -15.99
C GLN A 415 -27.15 -1.53 -15.97
N ALA A 416 -28.14 -1.09 -16.76
CA ALA A 416 -29.43 -1.75 -16.81
C ALA A 416 -29.34 -3.21 -17.32
N THR A 417 -28.44 -3.49 -18.26
CA THR A 417 -28.19 -4.85 -18.77
C THR A 417 -27.59 -5.74 -17.68
N LEU A 418 -26.62 -5.21 -16.91
CA LEU A 418 -26.05 -5.93 -15.77
C LEU A 418 -27.10 -6.19 -14.68
N ALA A 419 -27.99 -5.23 -14.40
CA ALA A 419 -29.10 -5.43 -13.48
C ALA A 419 -30.08 -6.50 -13.98
N ALA A 420 -30.43 -6.49 -15.27
CA ALA A 420 -31.32 -7.48 -15.86
C ALA A 420 -30.76 -8.91 -15.74
N ALA A 421 -29.45 -9.07 -15.90
CA ALA A 421 -28.77 -10.34 -15.68
C ALA A 421 -28.70 -10.71 -14.18
N PHE A 422 -28.34 -9.75 -13.32
CA PHE A 422 -28.17 -9.97 -11.88
C PHE A 422 -29.49 -10.37 -11.21
N VAL A 423 -30.60 -9.69 -11.50
CA VAL A 423 -31.92 -10.03 -10.93
C VAL A 423 -32.32 -11.49 -11.22
N GLN A 424 -31.92 -12.04 -12.37
CA GLN A 424 -32.21 -13.43 -12.75
C GLN A 424 -31.25 -14.44 -12.11
N ALA A 425 -30.04 -14.02 -11.77
CA ALA A 425 -29.03 -14.86 -11.13
C ALA A 425 -28.30 -14.06 -10.04
N PRO A 426 -28.97 -13.78 -8.91
CA PRO A 426 -28.49 -12.78 -7.96
C PRO A 426 -27.44 -13.36 -6.98
N GLU A 427 -27.12 -14.65 -7.07
CA GLU A 427 -25.99 -15.25 -6.35
C GLU A 427 -24.67 -14.94 -7.05
N TRP A 428 -23.72 -14.33 -6.32
CA TRP A 428 -22.48 -13.80 -6.90
C TRP A 428 -21.64 -14.82 -7.66
N SER A 429 -21.45 -16.01 -7.08
CA SER A 429 -20.68 -17.09 -7.72
C SER A 429 -21.29 -17.53 -9.05
N VAL A 430 -22.63 -17.52 -9.14
CA VAL A 430 -23.36 -17.84 -10.37
C VAL A 430 -23.29 -16.67 -11.34
N PHE A 431 -23.58 -15.45 -10.88
CA PHE A 431 -23.56 -14.24 -11.71
C PHE A 431 -22.21 -14.03 -12.39
N GLU A 432 -21.12 -14.04 -11.63
CA GLU A 432 -19.76 -13.83 -12.14
C GLU A 432 -19.33 -14.92 -13.12
N SER A 433 -19.76 -16.17 -12.89
CA SER A 433 -19.49 -17.28 -13.81
C SER A 433 -20.21 -17.13 -15.17
N ARG A 434 -21.32 -16.39 -15.20
CA ARG A 434 -22.14 -16.16 -16.40
C ARG A 434 -21.83 -14.85 -17.12
N LEU A 435 -20.98 -13.99 -16.55
CA LEU A 435 -20.60 -12.74 -17.20
C LEU A 435 -19.90 -13.02 -18.54
N PRO A 436 -20.27 -12.29 -19.61
CA PRO A 436 -19.55 -12.36 -20.88
C PRO A 436 -18.07 -12.03 -20.69
N VAL A 437 -17.19 -12.74 -21.40
CA VAL A 437 -15.72 -12.55 -21.31
C VAL A 437 -15.32 -11.09 -21.54
N VAL A 438 -16.04 -10.37 -22.41
CA VAL A 438 -15.80 -8.94 -22.66
C VAL A 438 -16.02 -8.07 -21.42
N VAL A 439 -17.02 -8.39 -20.59
CA VAL A 439 -17.30 -7.67 -19.34
C VAL A 439 -16.21 -7.99 -18.31
N SER A 440 -15.89 -9.27 -18.12
CA SER A 440 -14.86 -9.69 -17.15
C SER A 440 -13.49 -9.11 -17.50
N ARG A 441 -13.14 -9.08 -18.79
CA ARG A 441 -11.91 -8.46 -19.28
C ARG A 441 -11.89 -6.96 -19.03
N PHE A 442 -12.99 -6.26 -19.35
CA PHE A 442 -13.10 -4.83 -19.07
C PHE A 442 -12.90 -4.51 -17.59
N LEU A 443 -13.56 -5.25 -16.68
CA LEU A 443 -13.43 -5.02 -15.24
C LEU A 443 -11.99 -5.23 -14.75
N LEU A 444 -11.29 -6.25 -15.26
CA LEU A 444 -9.87 -6.50 -14.93
C LEU A 444 -8.96 -5.38 -15.46
N GLU A 445 -9.16 -4.93 -16.71
CA GLU A 445 -8.38 -3.84 -17.31
C GLU A 445 -8.56 -2.51 -16.55
N GLN A 446 -9.77 -2.23 -16.06
CA GLN A 446 -10.01 -1.06 -15.21
C GLN A 446 -9.45 -1.24 -13.79
N SER A 447 -9.38 -2.48 -13.30
CA SER A 447 -8.88 -2.79 -11.95
C SER A 447 -7.38 -2.50 -11.76
N SER A 448 -6.60 -2.52 -12.83
CA SER A 448 -5.16 -2.23 -12.78
C SER A 448 -4.82 -0.73 -12.89
N ARG A 449 -5.76 0.12 -13.27
CA ARG A 449 -5.54 1.56 -13.49
C ARG A 449 -5.70 2.36 -12.20
N SER A 450 -4.91 3.42 -12.02
CA SER A 450 -5.26 4.49 -11.09
C SER A 450 -6.50 5.20 -11.61
N LEU A 451 -7.51 5.37 -10.77
CA LEU A 451 -8.75 6.06 -11.13
C LEU A 451 -8.78 7.51 -10.61
N LEU A 452 -7.71 7.98 -9.96
CA LEU A 452 -7.60 9.37 -9.54
C LEU A 452 -7.75 10.28 -10.75
N ASP A 453 -8.43 11.42 -10.56
CA ASP A 453 -8.62 12.37 -11.64
C ASP A 453 -7.26 12.85 -12.16
N PRO A 454 -7.04 12.90 -13.50
CA PRO A 454 -5.75 13.31 -14.06
C PRO A 454 -5.27 14.68 -13.55
N VAL A 455 -6.18 15.60 -13.24
CA VAL A 455 -5.81 16.91 -12.70
C VAL A 455 -5.25 16.78 -11.29
N THR A 456 -5.86 15.94 -10.45
CA THR A 456 -5.40 15.67 -9.08
C THR A 456 -4.03 14.98 -9.10
N LEU A 457 -3.84 13.99 -9.97
CA LEU A 457 -2.55 13.32 -10.15
C LEU A 457 -1.46 14.30 -10.62
N MET A 458 -1.78 15.19 -11.56
CA MET A 458 -0.85 16.22 -12.02
C MET A 458 -0.51 17.23 -10.93
N GLN A 459 -1.45 17.59 -10.06
CA GLN A 459 -1.21 18.46 -8.90
C GLN A 459 -0.27 17.81 -7.89
N GLU A 460 -0.47 16.53 -7.59
CA GLU A 460 0.44 15.76 -6.73
C GLU A 460 1.85 15.69 -7.34
N LEU A 461 1.93 15.43 -8.65
CA LEU A 461 3.20 15.37 -9.38
C LEU A 461 3.93 16.73 -9.35
N ALA A 462 3.19 17.83 -9.52
CA ALA A 462 3.71 19.19 -9.44
C ALA A 462 4.28 19.52 -8.05
N ALA A 463 3.58 19.12 -6.98
CA ALA A 463 4.04 19.29 -5.61
C ALA A 463 5.23 18.38 -5.25
N GLU A 464 5.28 17.18 -5.82
CA GLU A 464 6.38 16.22 -5.65
C GLU A 464 7.67 16.72 -6.34
N LEU A 465 7.56 17.20 -7.58
CA LEU A 465 8.68 17.56 -8.45
C LEU A 465 8.99 19.07 -8.52
N GLN A 466 8.25 19.89 -7.76
CA GLN A 466 8.44 21.33 -7.65
C GLN A 466 8.39 22.09 -8.99
N PHE A 467 7.37 21.82 -9.80
CA PHE A 467 7.03 22.67 -10.94
C PHE A 467 5.66 23.32 -10.70
N THR A 468 5.42 24.47 -11.31
CA THR A 468 4.12 25.13 -11.32
C THR A 468 3.48 24.98 -12.69
N TRP A 469 2.18 25.26 -12.80
CA TRP A 469 1.51 25.24 -14.09
C TRP A 469 0.47 26.35 -14.21
N GLN A 470 0.24 26.78 -15.44
CA GLN A 470 -0.79 27.75 -15.82
C GLN A 470 -1.68 27.12 -16.88
N GLU A 471 -2.97 27.49 -16.88
CA GLU A 471 -3.91 27.06 -17.90
C GLU A 471 -4.45 28.23 -18.71
N ASP A 472 -4.51 28.04 -20.02
CA ASP A 472 -5.21 28.90 -20.96
C ASP A 472 -6.28 28.05 -21.66
N SER A 473 -7.44 28.63 -21.95
CA SER A 473 -8.54 27.89 -22.60
C SER A 473 -9.22 28.70 -23.69
N ASP A 474 -9.48 28.04 -24.81
CA ASP A 474 -10.25 28.56 -25.94
C ASP A 474 -11.50 27.72 -26.19
N LYS A 475 -12.59 28.37 -26.59
CA LYS A 475 -13.86 27.73 -26.96
C LYS A 475 -14.14 27.99 -28.44
N THR A 476 -14.35 26.94 -29.21
CA THR A 476 -14.71 26.99 -30.64
C THR A 476 -16.00 26.21 -30.89
N GLY A 477 -16.70 26.53 -32.00
CA GLY A 477 -17.95 25.87 -32.38
C GLY A 477 -19.23 26.47 -31.76
N PRO A 478 -20.41 26.02 -32.21
CA PRO A 478 -21.70 26.56 -31.76
C PRO A 478 -22.04 26.12 -30.32
N ASP A 479 -22.92 26.85 -29.63
CA ASP A 479 -23.23 26.60 -28.20
C ASP A 479 -23.76 25.19 -27.89
N HIS A 480 -24.42 24.55 -28.85
CA HIS A 480 -24.94 23.18 -28.72
C HIS A 480 -23.91 22.10 -29.09
N ARG A 481 -22.73 22.48 -29.57
CA ARG A 481 -21.61 21.59 -29.93
C ARG A 481 -20.28 22.34 -29.80
N SER A 482 -20.02 22.84 -28.60
CA SER A 482 -18.80 23.58 -28.30
C SER A 482 -17.63 22.62 -28.10
N GLU A 483 -16.48 22.98 -28.64
CA GLU A 483 -15.20 22.31 -28.43
C GLU A 483 -14.31 23.25 -27.63
N TYR A 484 -13.82 22.75 -26.49
CA TYR A 484 -12.90 23.47 -25.62
C TYR A 484 -11.51 22.93 -25.85
N GLN A 485 -10.55 23.82 -26.08
CA GLN A 485 -9.13 23.51 -26.08
C GLN A 485 -8.50 24.13 -24.84
N VAL A 486 -7.82 23.31 -24.04
CA VAL A 486 -7.09 23.75 -22.85
C VAL A 486 -5.61 23.51 -23.09
N THR A 487 -4.80 24.55 -22.91
CA THR A 487 -3.33 24.48 -22.96
C THR A 487 -2.79 24.69 -21.55
N VAL A 488 -2.10 23.69 -21.03
CA VAL A 488 -1.40 23.72 -19.75
C VAL A 488 0.08 24.03 -20.01
N ARG A 489 0.59 25.11 -19.42
CA ARG A 489 2.01 25.47 -19.44
C ARG A 489 2.65 25.03 -18.14
N LEU A 490 3.57 24.07 -18.20
CA LEU A 490 4.39 23.59 -17.09
C LEU A 490 5.63 24.49 -16.97
N ILE A 491 5.92 24.97 -15.76
CA ILE A 491 6.98 25.94 -15.49
C ILE A 491 7.90 25.39 -14.39
N ALA A 492 9.18 25.21 -14.72
CA ALA A 492 10.20 24.69 -13.82
C ALA A 492 11.52 25.45 -13.97
N GLY A 493 11.69 26.54 -13.21
CA GLY A 493 12.81 27.47 -13.42
C GLY A 493 12.67 28.17 -14.79
N ASP A 494 13.73 28.12 -15.60
CA ASP A 494 13.72 28.70 -16.96
C ASP A 494 13.08 27.78 -18.01
N SER A 495 12.80 26.52 -17.66
CA SER A 495 12.18 25.55 -18.57
C SER A 495 10.65 25.70 -18.57
N VAL A 496 10.08 25.91 -19.75
CA VAL A 496 8.63 25.99 -19.98
C VAL A 496 8.23 25.01 -21.07
N VAL A 497 7.30 24.10 -20.75
CA VAL A 497 6.78 23.10 -21.69
C VAL A 497 5.26 23.13 -21.69
N THR A 498 4.64 22.88 -22.83
CA THR A 498 3.18 22.99 -22.98
C THR A 498 2.53 21.65 -23.30
N ALA A 499 1.39 21.37 -22.69
CA ALA A 499 0.54 20.23 -22.99
C ALA A 499 -0.87 20.73 -23.33
N ALA A 500 -1.48 20.18 -24.38
CA ALA A 500 -2.83 20.56 -24.79
C ALA A 500 -3.81 19.38 -24.65
N GLY A 501 -5.09 19.72 -24.48
CA GLY A 501 -6.21 18.79 -24.47
C GLY A 501 -7.46 19.43 -25.04
N CYS A 502 -8.28 18.64 -25.73
CA CYS A 502 -9.52 19.07 -26.36
C CYS A 502 -10.72 18.28 -25.83
N GLY A 503 -11.87 18.92 -25.69
CA GLY A 503 -13.06 18.20 -25.24
C GLY A 503 -14.36 18.98 -25.37
N PRO A 504 -15.50 18.32 -25.22
CA PRO A 504 -16.82 18.95 -25.33
C PRO A 504 -17.15 19.89 -24.16
N SER A 505 -16.31 19.90 -23.11
CA SER A 505 -16.43 20.81 -21.97
C SER A 505 -15.05 21.22 -21.49
N LEU A 506 -14.97 22.38 -20.83
CA LEU A 506 -13.74 22.87 -20.19
C LEU A 506 -13.14 21.83 -19.23
N LYS A 507 -13.99 21.14 -18.46
CA LYS A 507 -13.57 20.07 -17.53
C LYS A 507 -12.97 18.88 -18.26
N SER A 508 -13.57 18.44 -19.37
CA SER A 508 -13.05 17.33 -20.19
C SER A 508 -11.72 17.69 -20.86
N ALA A 509 -11.62 18.89 -21.43
CA ALA A 509 -10.41 19.37 -22.10
C ALA A 509 -9.24 19.49 -21.10
N ARG A 510 -9.51 20.03 -19.90
CA ARG A 510 -8.52 20.09 -18.81
C ARG A 510 -8.03 18.71 -18.37
N LYS A 511 -8.95 17.75 -18.20
CA LYS A 511 -8.57 16.36 -17.87
C LYS A 511 -7.68 15.75 -18.94
N GLN A 512 -7.96 15.99 -20.21
CA GLN A 512 -7.12 15.48 -21.30
C GLN A 512 -5.75 16.18 -21.32
N ALA A 513 -5.68 17.49 -21.09
CA ALA A 513 -4.40 18.21 -21.01
C ALA A 513 -3.54 17.68 -19.85
N ALA A 514 -4.14 17.45 -18.67
CA ALA A 514 -3.46 16.83 -17.54
C ALA A 514 -3.05 15.38 -17.84
N GLN A 515 -3.90 14.59 -18.51
CA GLN A 515 -3.56 13.24 -18.94
C GLN A 515 -2.37 13.24 -19.91
N THR A 516 -2.27 14.23 -20.82
CA THR A 516 -1.10 14.38 -21.71
C THR A 516 0.21 14.54 -20.93
N VAL A 517 0.19 15.27 -19.81
CA VAL A 517 1.34 15.43 -18.91
C VAL A 517 1.66 14.12 -18.20
N LEU A 518 0.64 13.45 -17.64
CA LEU A 518 0.82 12.17 -16.96
C LEU A 518 1.25 11.05 -17.90
N ASP A 519 0.85 11.10 -19.17
CA ASP A 519 1.28 10.12 -20.16
C ASP A 519 2.78 10.22 -20.44
N ALA A 520 3.34 11.42 -20.36
CA ALA A 520 4.78 11.62 -20.40
C ALA A 520 5.47 11.18 -19.09
N ASP A 521 4.74 11.13 -17.97
CA ASP A 521 5.18 10.55 -16.70
C ASP A 521 5.11 9.01 -16.66
N HIS A 522 4.60 8.31 -17.69
CA HIS A 522 4.68 6.83 -17.78
C HIS A 522 6.14 6.31 -17.80
N LEU A 523 7.12 7.19 -17.93
CA LEU A 523 8.52 6.94 -17.59
C LEU A 523 8.72 6.51 -16.11
N ARG A 524 7.75 6.69 -15.20
CA ARG A 524 7.75 6.08 -13.86
C ARG A 524 7.29 4.60 -13.86
N THR A 525 6.35 4.22 -14.73
CA THR A 525 5.71 2.89 -14.72
C THR A 525 6.39 1.86 -15.61
N GLY A 526 7.17 2.29 -16.60
CA GLY A 526 7.93 1.41 -17.49
C GLY A 526 7.18 0.91 -18.72
N ASP A 527 6.11 1.61 -19.10
CA ASP A 527 5.42 1.41 -20.37
C ASP A 527 6.05 2.25 -21.50
N ALA A 528 6.01 1.75 -22.73
CA ALA A 528 6.61 2.40 -23.90
C ALA A 528 5.90 3.72 -24.23
N VAL A 529 6.67 4.78 -24.50
CA VAL A 529 6.14 6.06 -24.97
C VAL A 529 5.83 5.96 -26.47
N GLU A 530 4.56 5.99 -26.86
CA GLU A 530 4.17 6.25 -28.25
C GLU A 530 3.98 7.77 -28.44
N GLY A 531 4.95 8.46 -29.05
CA GLY A 531 4.75 9.81 -29.60
C GLY A 531 5.82 10.86 -29.31
N ASP A 532 5.64 12.03 -29.94
CA ASP A 532 6.52 13.21 -30.06
C ASP A 532 6.58 14.08 -28.77
N ARG A 533 6.61 13.46 -27.57
CA ARG A 533 6.40 14.13 -26.27
C ARG A 533 7.67 14.24 -25.39
N ASP A 534 8.84 14.27 -26.02
CA ASP A 534 10.15 14.23 -25.35
C ASP A 534 10.39 15.43 -24.42
N ASP A 535 9.81 16.59 -24.73
CA ASP A 535 10.00 17.83 -23.96
C ASP A 535 9.43 17.75 -22.54
N ILE A 536 8.23 17.17 -22.38
CA ILE A 536 7.56 17.01 -21.08
C ILE A 536 8.32 15.96 -20.26
N ALA A 537 8.63 14.82 -20.89
CA ALA A 537 9.43 13.76 -20.30
C ALA A 537 10.76 14.29 -19.76
N ARG A 538 11.48 15.08 -20.56
CA ARG A 538 12.75 15.69 -20.17
C ARG A 538 12.60 16.59 -18.95
N LEU A 539 11.60 17.49 -18.94
CA LEU A 539 11.34 18.37 -17.79
C LEU A 539 11.09 17.56 -16.51
N LEU A 540 10.29 16.49 -16.59
CA LEU A 540 9.99 15.63 -15.45
C LEU A 540 11.25 14.89 -14.94
N ILE A 541 12.10 14.39 -15.82
CA ILE A 541 13.37 13.72 -15.45
C ILE A 541 14.34 14.71 -14.78
N GLU A 542 14.51 15.90 -15.36
CA GLU A 542 15.36 16.95 -14.77
C GLU A 542 14.89 17.33 -13.37
N ARG A 543 13.57 17.44 -13.16
CA ARG A 543 13.00 17.68 -11.83
C ARG A 543 13.19 16.51 -10.87
N GLN A 544 13.05 15.26 -11.33
CA GLN A 544 13.33 14.08 -10.50
C GLN A 544 14.79 14.09 -10.01
N LEU A 545 15.75 14.35 -10.88
CA LEU A 545 17.17 14.47 -10.50
C LEU A 545 17.42 15.64 -9.52
N ALA A 546 16.81 16.80 -9.74
CA ALA A 546 16.92 17.94 -8.83
C ALA A 546 16.30 17.66 -7.46
N ALA A 547 15.18 16.92 -7.41
CA ALA A 547 14.53 16.50 -6.18
C ALA A 547 15.42 15.56 -5.35
N LEU A 548 16.23 14.71 -5.98
CA LEU A 548 17.17 13.84 -5.26
C LEU A 548 18.20 14.63 -4.46
N ALA A 549 18.74 15.70 -5.04
CA ALA A 549 19.78 16.53 -4.41
C ALA A 549 19.25 17.39 -3.26
N THR A 550 18.00 17.84 -3.35
CA THR A 550 17.43 18.82 -2.41
C THR A 550 16.61 18.19 -1.28
N ARG A 551 16.05 16.98 -1.46
CA ARG A 551 15.09 16.37 -0.52
C ARG A 551 15.32 14.88 -0.28
N ARG A 552 16.39 14.54 0.45
CA ARG A 552 16.70 13.15 0.86
C ARG A 552 15.57 12.46 1.63
N SER A 553 14.79 13.20 2.42
CA SER A 553 13.63 12.67 3.15
C SER A 553 12.54 12.08 2.23
N ARG A 554 12.41 12.60 1.00
CA ARG A 554 11.42 12.12 0.03
C ARG A 554 11.88 10.94 -0.81
N TRP A 555 13.12 10.48 -0.67
CA TRP A 555 13.66 9.35 -1.43
C TRP A 555 12.80 8.09 -1.30
N GLN A 556 12.25 7.81 -0.11
CA GLN A 556 11.40 6.63 0.09
C GLN A 556 10.11 6.68 -0.72
N GLN A 557 9.50 7.86 -0.84
CA GLN A 557 8.29 8.06 -1.63
C GLN A 557 8.60 7.91 -3.13
N LEU A 558 9.66 8.55 -3.59
CA LEU A 558 10.17 8.44 -4.97
C LEU A 558 10.50 6.99 -5.34
N GLN A 559 11.18 6.25 -4.44
CA GLN A 559 11.50 4.83 -4.63
C GLN A 559 10.23 3.98 -4.75
N ARG A 560 9.22 4.17 -3.89
CA ARG A 560 7.94 3.42 -3.96
C ARG A 560 7.24 3.61 -5.31
N ARG A 561 7.34 4.82 -5.85
CA ARG A 561 6.79 5.23 -7.15
C ARG A 561 7.67 4.86 -8.35
N ASN A 562 8.74 4.09 -8.12
CA ASN A 562 9.73 3.68 -9.14
C ASN A 562 10.40 4.86 -9.87
N ALA A 563 10.50 6.03 -9.24
CA ALA A 563 11.19 7.18 -9.81
C ALA A 563 12.63 6.81 -10.15
N LEU A 564 13.05 7.16 -11.37
CA LEU A 564 14.33 6.77 -11.96
C LEU A 564 14.61 5.25 -11.91
N GLY A 565 13.60 4.39 -11.95
CA GLY A 565 13.79 2.93 -12.04
C GLY A 565 14.30 2.28 -10.75
N ALA A 566 14.20 2.98 -9.61
CA ALA A 566 14.74 2.52 -8.33
C ALA A 566 14.19 1.17 -7.86
N ARG A 567 12.94 0.80 -8.18
CA ARG A 567 12.39 -0.51 -7.81
C ARG A 567 13.01 -1.63 -8.60
N TYR A 568 13.31 -1.42 -9.88
CA TYR A 568 14.01 -2.41 -10.67
C TYR A 568 15.42 -2.63 -10.14
N VAL A 569 16.14 -1.56 -9.79
CA VAL A 569 17.49 -1.64 -9.19
C VAL A 569 17.44 -2.34 -7.83
N ALA A 570 16.51 -1.95 -6.94
CA ALA A 570 16.36 -2.54 -5.61
C ALA A 570 15.95 -4.03 -5.66
N ALA A 571 15.09 -4.41 -6.61
CA ALA A 571 14.65 -5.80 -6.80
C ALA A 571 15.62 -6.65 -7.64
N GLY A 572 16.71 -6.06 -8.17
CA GLY A 572 17.63 -6.74 -9.08
C GLY A 572 17.00 -7.18 -10.41
N GLN A 573 15.94 -6.51 -10.86
CA GLN A 573 15.23 -6.80 -12.11
C GLN A 573 15.92 -6.10 -13.31
N TRP A 574 17.14 -6.52 -13.61
CA TRP A 574 18.02 -5.84 -14.58
C TRP A 574 17.50 -5.82 -16.02
N GLU A 575 16.75 -6.84 -16.45
CA GLU A 575 16.14 -6.85 -17.77
C GLU A 575 15.07 -5.77 -17.89
N SER A 576 14.20 -5.66 -16.88
CA SER A 576 13.19 -4.60 -16.79
C SER A 576 13.84 -3.22 -16.69
N PHE A 577 14.88 -3.08 -15.86
CA PHE A 577 15.65 -1.84 -15.77
C PHE A 577 16.29 -1.45 -17.10
N GLY A 578 16.84 -2.42 -17.84
CA GLY A 578 17.47 -2.19 -19.14
C GLY A 578 16.47 -1.69 -20.19
N ARG A 579 15.30 -2.33 -20.29
CA ARG A 579 14.22 -1.90 -21.19
C ARG A 579 13.73 -0.50 -20.83
N TRP A 580 13.46 -0.27 -19.55
CA TRP A 580 13.06 1.03 -19.02
C TRP A 580 14.10 2.12 -19.30
N ASN A 581 15.39 1.83 -19.06
CA ASN A 581 16.50 2.76 -19.30
C ASN A 581 16.64 3.13 -20.77
N LEU A 582 16.40 2.19 -21.70
CA LEU A 582 16.43 2.48 -23.13
C LEU A 582 15.33 3.47 -23.54
N GLU A 583 14.12 3.31 -23.02
CA GLU A 583 13.02 4.25 -23.28
C GLU A 583 13.28 5.61 -22.64
N MET A 584 13.81 5.64 -21.41
CA MET A 584 14.24 6.87 -20.73
C MET A 584 15.30 7.65 -21.52
N LEU A 585 16.34 6.96 -22.01
CA LEU A 585 17.43 7.60 -22.73
C LEU A 585 17.02 8.05 -24.14
N ARG A 586 15.92 7.55 -24.71
CA ARG A 586 15.37 8.11 -25.96
C ARG A 586 14.82 9.52 -25.76
N ALA A 587 14.19 9.79 -24.62
CA ALA A 587 13.62 11.08 -24.29
C ALA A 587 14.66 12.13 -23.84
N ILE A 588 15.92 11.73 -23.61
CA ILE A 588 17.00 12.62 -23.18
C ILE A 588 18.02 12.79 -24.32
N PRO A 589 18.36 14.04 -24.75
CA PRO A 589 19.41 14.25 -25.74
C PRO A 589 20.75 13.68 -25.25
N VAL A 590 21.50 12.98 -26.11
CA VAL A 590 22.77 12.29 -25.81
C VAL A 590 23.82 13.20 -25.14
N THR A 591 23.72 14.51 -25.31
CA THR A 591 24.61 15.53 -24.72
C THR A 591 24.25 15.93 -23.29
N SER A 592 23.11 15.48 -22.74
CA SER A 592 22.55 15.92 -21.46
C SER A 592 22.98 15.01 -20.31
N THR A 593 24.28 14.79 -20.16
CA THR A 593 24.79 14.03 -19.01
C THR A 593 24.61 14.89 -17.75
N PRO A 594 23.99 14.39 -16.67
CA PRO A 594 23.88 15.14 -15.42
C PRO A 594 25.27 15.52 -14.89
N PRO A 595 25.38 16.62 -14.11
CA PRO A 595 26.64 16.97 -13.46
C PRO A 595 27.11 15.85 -12.52
N PRO A 596 28.43 15.69 -12.28
CA PRO A 596 28.98 14.61 -11.45
C PRO A 596 28.29 14.44 -10.09
N ASP A 597 28.01 15.55 -9.41
CA ASP A 597 27.35 15.57 -8.09
C ASP A 597 25.94 14.92 -8.13
N ALA A 598 25.21 15.11 -9.23
CA ALA A 598 23.90 14.50 -9.41
C ALA A 598 24.00 12.99 -9.66
N LEU A 599 25.06 12.54 -10.32
CA LEU A 599 25.32 11.10 -10.54
C LEU A 599 25.72 10.39 -9.25
N GLU A 600 26.51 11.05 -8.40
CA GLU A 600 26.87 10.56 -7.08
C GLU A 600 25.62 10.47 -6.18
N THR A 601 24.80 11.52 -6.16
CA THR A 601 23.52 11.53 -5.43
C THR A 601 22.58 10.42 -5.91
N LEU A 602 22.55 10.15 -7.22
CA LEU A 602 21.74 9.07 -7.80
C LEU A 602 22.26 7.69 -7.40
N ALA A 603 23.58 7.49 -7.40
CA ALA A 603 24.20 6.26 -6.92
C ALA A 603 23.86 6.01 -5.44
N GLU A 604 23.92 7.04 -4.60
CA GLU A 604 23.49 6.98 -3.21
C GLU A 604 22.00 6.62 -3.07
N TYR A 605 21.14 7.25 -3.88
CA TYR A 605 19.70 7.00 -3.90
C TYR A 605 19.37 5.54 -4.25
N TYR A 606 20.03 4.96 -5.24
CA TYR A 606 19.88 3.55 -5.55
C TYR A 606 20.45 2.65 -4.44
N GLY A 607 21.60 3.01 -3.87
CA GLY A 607 22.19 2.26 -2.76
C GLY A 607 21.28 2.22 -1.54
N ASP A 608 20.59 3.32 -1.24
CA ASP A 608 19.57 3.39 -0.20
C ASP A 608 18.39 2.44 -0.48
N ALA A 609 17.88 2.45 -1.72
CA ALA A 609 16.79 1.55 -2.13
C ALA A 609 17.16 0.06 -2.00
N VAL A 610 18.39 -0.31 -2.39
CA VAL A 610 18.93 -1.67 -2.27
C VAL A 610 19.09 -2.08 -0.80
N ARG A 611 19.67 -1.22 0.04
CA ARG A 611 19.87 -1.51 1.48
C ARG A 611 18.56 -1.67 2.24
N ARG A 612 17.50 -0.95 1.85
CA ARG A 612 16.17 -1.06 2.47
C ARG A 612 15.47 -2.38 2.14
N THR A 613 15.66 -2.90 0.93
CA THR A 613 15.06 -4.16 0.47
C THR A 613 15.85 -5.39 0.94
N GLN A 614 17.16 -5.25 1.17
CA GLN A 614 18.03 -6.31 1.69
C GLN A 614 18.08 -6.30 3.23
N ALA A 615 17.04 -6.81 3.88
CA ALA A 615 17.14 -7.14 5.30
C ALA A 615 18.16 -8.27 5.51
N ARG A 616 19.02 -8.16 6.52
CA ARG A 616 19.96 -9.23 6.94
C ARG A 616 19.61 -9.80 8.32
N PRO A 617 18.40 -10.37 8.51
CA PRO A 617 17.95 -10.84 9.82
C PRO A 617 18.85 -11.93 10.43
N GLN A 618 19.42 -12.82 9.62
CA GLN A 618 20.29 -13.89 10.13
C GLN A 618 21.64 -13.32 10.57
N PHE A 619 22.20 -12.37 9.81
CA PHE A 619 23.41 -11.65 10.18
C PHE A 619 23.22 -10.90 11.49
N ALA A 620 22.14 -10.12 11.62
CA ALA A 620 21.80 -9.39 12.85
C ALA A 620 21.67 -10.36 14.03
N ALA A 621 20.84 -11.40 13.91
CA ALA A 621 20.63 -12.38 14.98
C ALA A 621 21.93 -13.08 15.40
N THR A 622 22.81 -13.41 14.45
CA THR A 622 24.11 -14.02 14.74
C THR A 622 25.05 -13.03 15.41
N LEU A 623 25.04 -11.76 14.99
CA LEU A 623 25.83 -10.70 15.60
C LEU A 623 25.38 -10.45 17.05
N THR A 624 24.08 -10.32 17.30
CA THR A 624 23.53 -10.19 18.66
C THR A 624 23.95 -11.37 19.54
N GLN A 625 23.82 -12.62 19.05
CA GLN A 625 24.25 -13.81 19.78
C GLN A 625 25.74 -13.80 20.15
N VAL A 626 26.61 -13.33 19.25
CA VAL A 626 28.05 -13.23 19.51
C VAL A 626 28.36 -12.12 20.52
N VAL A 627 27.69 -10.98 20.42
CA VAL A 627 27.83 -9.87 21.36
C VAL A 627 27.38 -10.26 22.77
N ASP A 628 26.20 -10.88 22.88
CA ASP A 628 25.65 -11.36 24.17
C ASP A 628 26.54 -12.44 24.78
N TRP A 629 27.08 -13.34 23.95
CA TRP A 629 28.05 -14.33 24.38
C TRP A 629 29.28 -13.67 25.02
N ILE A 630 29.85 -12.64 24.39
CA ILE A 630 31.02 -11.93 24.94
C ILE A 630 30.65 -11.15 26.20
N ARG A 631 29.46 -10.56 26.28
CA ARG A 631 28.99 -9.86 27.49
C ARG A 631 28.76 -10.78 28.68
N SER A 632 28.32 -12.02 28.44
CA SER A 632 28.10 -13.01 29.50
C SER A 632 29.38 -13.54 30.16
N THR A 633 30.56 -13.18 29.65
CA THR A 633 31.85 -13.70 30.12
C THR A 633 32.30 -13.13 31.47
N GLU A 634 31.62 -12.12 32.04
CA GLU A 634 32.00 -11.48 33.32
C GLU A 634 31.70 -12.34 34.57
N GLU A 635 30.81 -13.34 34.49
CA GLU A 635 30.34 -14.07 35.68
C GLU A 635 31.11 -15.36 36.02
N ASP A 636 31.94 -15.89 35.11
CA ASP A 636 32.78 -17.06 35.36
C ASP A 636 33.98 -17.06 34.41
N ASP A 637 35.21 -16.85 34.94
CA ASP A 637 36.50 -16.84 34.22
C ASP A 637 36.83 -18.15 33.45
N ARG A 638 35.88 -19.09 33.37
CA ARG A 638 35.97 -20.37 32.68
C ARG A 638 34.87 -20.62 31.64
N ILE A 639 33.91 -19.71 31.43
CA ILE A 639 32.96 -19.78 30.30
C ILE A 639 33.69 -19.34 29.03
N VAL A 640 34.74 -20.05 28.65
CA VAL A 640 35.45 -19.78 27.41
C VAL A 640 35.24 -21.01 26.53
N LEU A 641 34.55 -20.79 25.40
CA LEU A 641 34.49 -21.62 24.19
C LEU A 641 33.37 -22.67 24.10
N GLN A 642 32.11 -22.24 24.15
CA GLN A 642 31.11 -23.01 23.41
C GLN A 642 31.44 -22.94 21.91
N ASP A 643 31.66 -24.09 21.27
CA ASP A 643 31.97 -24.17 19.83
C ASP A 643 30.90 -23.48 18.97
N ARG A 644 29.65 -23.43 19.45
CA ARG A 644 28.52 -22.85 18.71
C ARG A 644 28.67 -21.33 18.48
N SER A 645 28.95 -20.54 19.52
CA SER A 645 29.08 -19.08 19.40
C SER A 645 30.35 -18.66 18.65
N TRP A 646 31.43 -19.42 18.83
CA TRP A 646 32.65 -19.27 18.03
C TRP A 646 32.40 -19.51 16.53
N ASN A 647 31.66 -20.57 16.19
CA ASN A 647 31.28 -20.84 14.81
C ASN A 647 30.42 -19.71 14.22
N GLY A 648 29.59 -19.05 15.05
CA GLY A 648 28.86 -17.82 14.68
C GLY A 648 29.80 -16.68 14.30
N LEU A 649 30.82 -16.39 15.12
CA LEU A 649 31.82 -15.35 14.83
C LEU A 649 32.64 -15.65 13.56
N LEU A 650 33.03 -16.92 13.35
CA LEU A 650 33.68 -17.33 12.11
C LEU A 650 32.77 -17.17 10.89
N ALA A 651 31.48 -17.46 11.04
CA ALA A 651 30.49 -17.32 9.98
C ALA A 651 30.25 -15.85 9.62
N LEU A 652 30.14 -14.96 10.61
CA LEU A 652 30.09 -13.51 10.41
C LEU A 652 31.33 -13.00 9.66
N SER A 653 32.53 -13.40 10.11
CA SER A 653 33.78 -13.01 9.45
C SER A 653 33.85 -13.50 8.00
N ALA A 654 33.34 -14.71 7.71
CA ALA A 654 33.30 -15.26 6.36
C ALA A 654 32.31 -14.51 5.46
N ALA A 655 31.09 -14.28 5.94
CA ALA A 655 30.06 -13.56 5.21
C ALA A 655 30.46 -12.12 4.94
N GLN A 656 31.13 -11.47 5.90
CA GLN A 656 31.62 -10.10 5.73
C GLN A 656 32.76 -10.02 4.73
N ALA A 657 33.70 -10.99 4.71
CA ALA A 657 34.74 -11.03 3.68
C ALA A 657 34.17 -11.17 2.25
N VAL A 658 33.12 -11.98 2.09
CA VAL A 658 32.37 -12.06 0.83
C VAL A 658 31.73 -10.72 0.51
N TRP A 659 31.03 -10.11 1.46
CA TRP A 659 30.35 -8.83 1.26
C TRP A 659 31.30 -7.70 0.84
N LEU A 660 32.47 -7.62 1.49
CA LEU A 660 33.52 -6.62 1.23
C LEU A 660 34.27 -6.84 -0.10
N SER A 661 34.00 -7.94 -0.80
CA SER A 661 34.66 -8.19 -2.09
C SER A 661 34.21 -7.15 -3.13
N PRO A 662 35.14 -6.64 -3.96
CA PRO A 662 34.84 -5.63 -4.97
C PRO A 662 33.85 -6.16 -6.02
N ASN A 663 33.18 -5.25 -6.73
CA ASN A 663 32.22 -5.59 -7.79
C ASN A 663 32.88 -5.74 -9.17
N ASP A 664 34.19 -6.02 -9.26
CA ASP A 664 34.85 -6.27 -10.53
C ASP A 664 34.52 -7.66 -11.08
N GLU A 665 34.78 -7.88 -12.37
CA GLU A 665 34.63 -9.18 -13.01
C GLU A 665 35.63 -10.22 -12.49
N ALA A 666 35.16 -11.47 -12.44
CA ALA A 666 35.90 -12.66 -12.04
C ALA A 666 35.49 -13.85 -12.93
N ASP A 667 36.48 -14.68 -13.26
CA ASP A 667 36.27 -15.91 -14.01
C ASP A 667 35.84 -17.05 -13.07
N LEU A 668 34.61 -17.54 -13.27
CA LEU A 668 34.06 -18.63 -12.49
C LEU A 668 34.78 -19.96 -12.72
N VAL A 669 35.37 -20.17 -13.89
CA VAL A 669 36.18 -21.36 -14.19
C VAL A 669 37.44 -21.36 -13.32
N GLN A 670 38.12 -20.20 -13.22
CA GLN A 670 39.28 -20.05 -12.35
C GLN A 670 38.94 -20.33 -10.88
N VAL A 671 37.78 -19.86 -10.39
CA VAL A 671 37.32 -20.13 -9.01
C VAL A 671 37.21 -21.63 -8.72
N LEU A 672 36.69 -22.42 -9.68
CA LEU A 672 36.59 -23.87 -9.54
C LEU A 672 37.97 -24.55 -9.56
N GLN A 673 38.89 -24.04 -10.39
CA GLN A 673 40.27 -24.53 -10.43
C GLN A 673 41.02 -24.25 -9.12
N ASP A 674 40.85 -23.06 -8.54
CA ASP A 674 41.44 -22.66 -7.26
C ASP A 674 40.89 -23.53 -6.11
N TRP A 675 39.58 -23.73 -6.07
CA TRP A 675 38.95 -24.67 -5.13
C TRP A 675 39.54 -26.07 -5.27
N ALA A 676 39.71 -26.56 -6.51
CA ALA A 676 40.27 -27.88 -6.75
C ALA A 676 41.72 -27.97 -6.26
N LEU A 677 42.54 -26.95 -6.53
CA LEU A 677 43.93 -26.90 -6.09
C LEU A 677 44.08 -27.01 -4.57
N LEU A 678 43.24 -26.28 -3.81
CA LEU A 678 43.21 -26.33 -2.34
C LEU A 678 42.87 -27.73 -1.80
N ASN A 679 42.09 -28.51 -2.55
CA ASN A 679 41.55 -29.80 -2.13
C ASN A 679 42.31 -31.02 -2.68
N LYS A 680 43.18 -30.85 -3.68
CA LYS A 680 43.96 -31.94 -4.33
C LYS A 680 44.81 -32.77 -3.36
N LYS A 681 45.24 -32.22 -2.23
CA LYS A 681 46.02 -32.95 -1.20
C LYS A 681 45.17 -33.93 -0.38
N HIS A 682 43.86 -33.72 -0.32
CA HIS A 682 42.95 -34.47 0.53
C HIS A 682 42.01 -35.38 -0.29
N PHE A 683 41.63 -34.96 -1.51
CA PHE A 683 40.61 -35.61 -2.34
C PHE A 683 41.06 -35.81 -3.80
N ALA A 684 40.41 -36.75 -4.49
CA ALA A 684 40.53 -36.88 -5.95
C ALA A 684 39.56 -35.88 -6.63
N VAL A 685 40.05 -34.67 -6.91
CA VAL A 685 39.19 -33.57 -7.39
C VAL A 685 39.10 -33.54 -8.91
N GLY A 686 37.87 -33.47 -9.43
CA GLY A 686 37.59 -33.20 -10.85
C GLY A 686 36.84 -31.89 -11.05
N VAL A 687 37.18 -31.14 -12.09
CA VAL A 687 36.44 -29.95 -12.54
C VAL A 687 36.01 -30.15 -13.98
N ASP A 688 34.72 -29.96 -14.24
CA ASP A 688 34.12 -30.01 -15.58
C ASP A 688 33.46 -28.65 -15.88
N ALA A 689 34.02 -27.87 -16.79
CA ALA A 689 33.54 -26.52 -17.06
C ALA A 689 33.64 -26.18 -18.56
N PRO A 690 32.70 -25.37 -19.11
CA PRO A 690 32.79 -24.88 -20.47
C PRO A 690 33.99 -23.94 -20.65
N THR A 691 34.47 -23.80 -21.88
CA THR A 691 35.56 -22.87 -22.22
C THR A 691 35.13 -21.41 -22.35
N ASP A 692 33.85 -21.16 -22.59
CA ASP A 692 33.29 -19.81 -22.79
C ASP A 692 32.16 -19.56 -21.78
N VAL A 693 32.52 -18.94 -20.66
CA VAL A 693 31.61 -18.65 -19.55
C VAL A 693 31.64 -17.14 -19.31
N ALA A 694 30.47 -16.52 -19.32
CA ALA A 694 30.35 -15.11 -18.97
C ALA A 694 30.88 -14.87 -17.54
N PRO A 695 31.65 -13.78 -17.31
CA PRO A 695 32.22 -13.49 -16.00
C PRO A 695 31.11 -13.19 -14.97
N VAL A 696 31.43 -13.47 -13.71
CA VAL A 696 30.61 -13.08 -12.55
C VAL A 696 31.31 -11.97 -11.77
N ASP A 697 30.63 -11.25 -10.89
CA ASP A 697 31.32 -10.32 -10.00
C ASP A 697 32.17 -11.06 -8.94
N LYS A 698 33.28 -10.45 -8.50
CA LYS A 698 34.19 -11.02 -7.50
C LYS A 698 33.50 -11.36 -6.18
N ARG A 699 32.46 -10.61 -5.78
CA ARG A 699 31.64 -10.96 -4.60
C ARG A 699 30.91 -12.29 -4.81
N SER A 700 30.30 -12.51 -5.96
CA SER A 700 29.72 -13.81 -6.33
C SER A 700 30.76 -14.93 -6.37
N ALA A 701 31.93 -14.67 -6.97
CA ALA A 701 33.03 -15.62 -6.99
C ALA A 701 33.49 -16.03 -5.57
N ALA A 702 33.67 -15.05 -4.67
CA ALA A 702 34.03 -15.28 -3.28
C ALA A 702 32.96 -16.08 -2.52
N ALA A 703 31.69 -15.76 -2.73
CA ALA A 703 30.56 -16.50 -2.16
C ALA A 703 30.56 -17.97 -2.59
N ILE A 704 30.73 -18.22 -3.89
CA ILE A 704 30.76 -19.58 -4.45
C ILE A 704 31.93 -20.37 -3.88
N LEU A 705 33.14 -19.78 -3.85
CA LEU A 705 34.30 -20.42 -3.25
C LEU A 705 34.05 -20.79 -1.78
N ARG A 706 33.40 -19.91 -1.02
CA ARG A 706 33.08 -20.16 0.39
C ARG A 706 32.04 -21.26 0.56
N ILE A 707 31.00 -21.28 -0.26
CA ILE A 707 29.98 -22.33 -0.27
C ILE A 707 30.60 -23.68 -0.63
N LEU A 708 31.50 -23.73 -1.63
CA LEU A 708 32.23 -24.94 -2.00
C LEU A 708 33.11 -25.44 -0.87
N GLN A 709 33.85 -24.56 -0.19
CA GLN A 709 34.66 -24.91 0.98
C GLN A 709 33.82 -25.53 2.11
N GLN A 710 32.64 -24.97 2.39
CA GLN A 710 31.72 -25.48 3.42
C GLN A 710 31.01 -26.78 3.00
N SER A 711 30.82 -26.98 1.70
CA SER A 711 30.17 -28.16 1.13
C SER A 711 31.15 -29.30 0.86
N THR A 712 32.45 -29.09 1.05
CA THR A 712 33.47 -30.14 0.91
C THR A 712 33.58 -30.91 2.24
N PRO A 713 33.23 -32.20 2.31
CA PRO A 713 33.14 -32.89 3.59
C PRO A 713 34.52 -33.16 4.21
N ALA A 714 34.72 -32.74 5.47
CA ALA A 714 35.96 -33.00 6.22
C ALA A 714 36.16 -34.49 6.59
N ALA A 715 35.09 -35.30 6.51
CA ALA A 715 35.05 -36.69 6.99
C ALA A 715 35.27 -37.74 5.90
N LEU A 716 35.58 -37.33 4.66
CA LEU A 716 35.92 -38.27 3.60
C LEU A 716 37.37 -38.70 3.78
N GLY A 717 37.61 -40.01 3.93
CA GLY A 717 38.97 -40.55 4.01
C GLY A 717 39.85 -40.12 2.82
N PRO A 718 41.18 -40.22 2.95
CA PRO A 718 42.12 -39.76 1.92
C PRO A 718 41.78 -40.38 0.55
N ARG A 719 41.65 -39.53 -0.49
CA ARG A 719 41.38 -39.88 -1.91
C ARG A 719 39.93 -40.17 -2.32
N ALA A 720 38.91 -39.89 -1.50
CA ALA A 720 37.53 -39.94 -2.00
C ALA A 720 37.33 -38.94 -3.17
N PRO A 721 36.63 -39.31 -4.26
CA PRO A 721 36.45 -38.41 -5.40
C PRO A 721 35.33 -37.40 -5.16
N VAL A 722 35.61 -36.16 -5.52
CA VAL A 722 34.68 -35.03 -5.45
C VAL A 722 34.76 -34.31 -6.79
N ARG A 723 33.61 -34.09 -7.45
CA ARG A 723 33.56 -33.45 -8.76
C ARG A 723 32.74 -32.16 -8.71
N ALA A 724 33.33 -31.07 -9.17
CA ALA A 724 32.61 -29.85 -9.46
C ALA A 724 32.33 -29.76 -10.96
N SER A 725 31.09 -29.43 -11.34
CA SER A 725 30.72 -29.16 -12.73
C SER A 725 30.04 -27.81 -12.87
N LEU A 726 30.32 -27.07 -13.94
CA LEU A 726 29.70 -25.80 -14.28
C LEU A 726 28.83 -25.93 -15.52
N SER A 727 27.63 -25.36 -15.47
CA SER A 727 26.79 -25.13 -16.64
C SER A 727 26.37 -23.66 -16.69
N SER A 728 26.39 -23.09 -17.90
CA SER A 728 26.08 -21.68 -18.15
C SER A 728 24.94 -21.58 -19.17
N GLY A 729 24.01 -20.63 -19.01
CA GLY A 729 22.92 -20.42 -19.96
C GLY A 729 22.19 -19.09 -19.76
N PRO A 730 21.10 -18.83 -20.52
CA PRO A 730 20.36 -17.55 -20.47
C PRO A 730 19.77 -17.23 -19.09
N ALA A 731 19.51 -18.26 -18.29
CA ALA A 731 18.96 -18.15 -16.93
C ALA A 731 20.03 -17.98 -15.84
N GLY A 732 21.30 -17.81 -16.21
CA GLY A 732 22.45 -17.67 -15.31
C GLY A 732 23.35 -18.91 -15.26
N HIS A 733 24.15 -19.01 -14.20
CA HIS A 733 25.13 -20.09 -14.02
C HIS A 733 24.66 -21.11 -12.97
N VAL A 734 25.05 -22.37 -13.13
CA VAL A 734 24.80 -23.43 -12.16
C VAL A 734 26.09 -24.23 -11.93
N VAL A 735 26.59 -24.16 -10.71
CA VAL A 735 27.70 -24.99 -10.22
C VAL A 735 27.10 -26.18 -9.46
N ARG A 736 27.54 -27.40 -9.77
CA ARG A 736 27.16 -28.62 -9.05
C ARG A 736 28.39 -29.22 -8.41
N LEU A 737 28.29 -29.58 -7.13
CA LEU A 737 29.29 -30.32 -6.39
C LEU A 737 28.73 -31.71 -6.08
N LEU A 738 29.33 -32.73 -6.68
CA LEU A 738 28.98 -34.13 -6.46
C LEU A 738 30.02 -34.79 -5.54
N ALA A 739 29.57 -35.35 -4.42
CA ALA A 739 30.39 -36.16 -3.53
C ALA A 739 30.01 -37.64 -3.68
N GLU A 740 31.00 -38.55 -3.72
CA GLU A 740 30.69 -39.98 -3.86
C GLU A 740 29.98 -40.58 -2.62
N HIS A 741 30.19 -40.00 -1.44
CA HIS A 741 29.59 -40.45 -0.17
C HIS A 741 28.64 -39.39 0.40
N ASN A 742 27.75 -39.81 1.28
CA ASN A 742 26.83 -38.90 1.97
C ASN A 742 27.59 -38.01 2.96
N TRP A 743 27.17 -36.74 3.07
CA TRP A 743 27.67 -35.86 4.11
C TRP A 743 27.25 -36.33 5.50
N THR A 744 28.17 -36.20 6.47
CA THR A 744 27.92 -36.52 7.89
C THR A 744 26.99 -35.50 8.58
N ARG A 745 26.99 -34.25 8.10
CA ARG A 745 26.01 -33.20 8.43
C ARG A 745 25.56 -32.54 7.14
N ASP A 746 24.33 -32.05 7.10
CA ASP A 746 23.85 -31.38 5.89
C ASP A 746 24.65 -30.09 5.65
N PRO A 747 25.30 -29.89 4.48
CA PRO A 747 26.02 -28.65 4.19
C PRO A 747 25.16 -27.40 4.39
N LEU A 748 23.86 -27.50 4.10
CA LEU A 748 22.91 -26.40 4.24
C LEU A 748 22.65 -25.99 5.70
N GLU A 749 23.02 -26.80 6.69
CA GLU A 749 23.00 -26.42 8.11
C GLU A 749 24.18 -25.52 8.50
N SER A 750 25.14 -25.28 7.59
CA SER A 750 26.28 -24.41 7.87
C SER A 750 25.83 -22.94 8.02
N PRO A 751 26.11 -22.28 9.18
CA PRO A 751 25.79 -20.87 9.36
C PRO A 751 26.55 -19.97 8.37
N VAL A 752 27.70 -20.43 7.86
CA VAL A 752 28.46 -19.72 6.82
C VAL A 752 27.65 -19.66 5.51
N ILE A 753 27.07 -20.79 5.07
CA ILE A 753 26.27 -20.81 3.83
C ILE A 753 25.03 -19.93 3.99
N ALA A 754 24.34 -20.04 5.13
CA ALA A 754 23.16 -19.26 5.43
C ALA A 754 23.43 -17.74 5.35
N LEU A 755 24.49 -17.27 6.02
CA LEU A 755 24.88 -15.85 6.01
C LEU A 755 25.43 -15.39 4.66
N VAL A 756 26.20 -16.22 3.96
CA VAL A 756 26.71 -15.88 2.61
C VAL A 756 25.56 -15.75 1.61
N CYS A 757 24.57 -16.65 1.64
CA CYS A 757 23.39 -16.55 0.80
C CYS A 757 22.53 -15.32 1.15
N GLU A 758 22.44 -14.96 2.43
CA GLU A 758 21.75 -13.73 2.85
C GLU A 758 22.43 -12.47 2.31
N THR A 759 23.76 -12.43 2.29
CA THR A 759 24.52 -11.30 1.70
C THR A 759 24.62 -11.38 0.17
N THR A 760 24.19 -12.49 -0.44
CA THR A 760 24.18 -12.70 -1.90
C THR A 760 22.84 -13.29 -2.38
N PRO A 761 21.73 -12.52 -2.36
CA PRO A 761 20.36 -13.03 -2.54
C PRO A 761 20.04 -13.66 -3.90
N TYR A 762 20.93 -13.49 -4.88
CA TYR A 762 20.86 -14.03 -6.24
C TYR A 762 21.60 -15.37 -6.35
N ILE A 763 22.28 -15.82 -5.30
CA ILE A 763 22.87 -17.15 -5.17
C ILE A 763 21.93 -18.01 -4.33
N THR A 764 21.45 -19.10 -4.92
CA THR A 764 20.63 -20.08 -4.22
C THR A 764 21.37 -21.40 -4.14
N VAL A 765 21.39 -22.01 -2.96
CA VAL A 765 22.03 -23.29 -2.73
C VAL A 765 20.96 -24.31 -2.36
N ALA A 766 20.96 -25.43 -3.06
CA ALA A 766 20.04 -26.53 -2.81
C ALA A 766 20.81 -27.85 -2.76
N ARG A 767 20.29 -28.83 -2.04
CA ARG A 767 20.86 -30.18 -1.97
C ARG A 767 19.88 -31.19 -2.55
N ALA A 768 20.38 -32.09 -3.38
CA ALA A 768 19.65 -33.24 -3.90
C ALA A 768 20.50 -34.50 -3.70
N GLY A 769 20.25 -35.22 -2.60
CA GLY A 769 20.99 -36.44 -2.26
C GLY A 769 22.48 -36.18 -2.01
N ARG A 770 23.31 -36.54 -3.00
CA ARG A 770 24.78 -36.41 -3.04
C ARG A 770 25.30 -35.22 -3.86
N GLU A 771 24.39 -34.38 -4.35
CA GLU A 771 24.69 -33.17 -5.12
C GLU A 771 24.35 -31.93 -4.30
N VAL A 772 25.28 -30.98 -4.20
CA VAL A 772 25.00 -29.59 -3.81
C VAL A 772 24.99 -28.74 -5.07
N ARG A 773 23.88 -28.04 -5.30
CA ARG A 773 23.65 -27.20 -6.49
C ARG A 773 23.63 -25.74 -6.09
N ILE A 774 24.52 -24.95 -6.67
CA ILE A 774 24.64 -23.51 -6.47
C ILE A 774 24.18 -22.84 -7.76
N LYS A 775 23.02 -22.19 -7.73
CA LYS A 775 22.47 -21.43 -8.87
C LYS A 775 22.74 -19.95 -8.67
N ILE A 776 23.30 -19.32 -9.68
CA ILE A 776 23.65 -17.89 -9.71
C ILE A 776 22.74 -17.20 -10.73
N GLY A 777 21.89 -16.30 -10.25
CA GLY A 777 21.08 -15.44 -11.12
C GLY A 777 21.92 -14.41 -11.86
N ASN A 778 21.46 -13.99 -13.05
CA ASN A 778 22.14 -12.96 -13.85
C ASN A 778 22.22 -11.64 -13.09
N ARG A 779 23.44 -11.19 -12.76
CA ARG A 779 23.64 -9.99 -11.95
C ARG A 779 23.94 -8.73 -12.73
N THR A 780 24.30 -8.81 -14.00
CA THR A 780 24.77 -7.64 -14.75
C THR A 780 24.62 -7.88 -16.24
N PRO A 781 23.87 -7.05 -16.98
CA PRO A 781 24.08 -6.96 -18.41
C PRO A 781 25.46 -6.33 -18.63
N THR A 782 26.36 -7.08 -19.25
CA THR A 782 27.72 -6.66 -19.60
C THR A 782 27.77 -5.61 -20.73
N SER A 783 26.65 -4.97 -21.11
CA SER A 783 26.63 -4.15 -22.32
C SER A 783 25.51 -3.10 -22.43
N SER A 784 25.30 -2.27 -21.41
CA SER A 784 24.47 -1.07 -21.58
C SER A 784 25.19 0.16 -21.04
N GLY A 785 25.83 0.90 -21.96
CA GLY A 785 26.45 2.20 -21.67
C GLY A 785 25.43 3.23 -21.19
N GLY A 786 25.90 4.25 -20.46
CA GLY A 786 25.08 5.35 -19.96
C GLY A 786 25.28 5.64 -18.47
N TRP A 787 24.99 6.88 -18.06
CA TRP A 787 25.21 7.37 -16.69
C TRP A 787 24.25 6.72 -15.67
N LEU A 788 23.02 6.37 -16.07
CA LEU A 788 22.05 5.61 -15.26
C LEU A 788 22.60 4.23 -14.85
N TRP A 789 23.17 3.49 -15.80
CA TRP A 789 23.82 2.20 -15.54
C TRP A 789 25.09 2.33 -14.70
N ALA A 790 25.85 3.42 -14.87
CA ALA A 790 26.99 3.71 -14.01
C ALA A 790 26.55 3.91 -12.55
N ALA A 791 25.52 4.72 -12.31
CA ALA A 791 24.98 4.95 -10.97
C ALA A 791 24.33 3.69 -10.36
N ALA A 792 23.55 2.93 -11.14
CA ALA A 792 22.91 1.70 -10.66
C ALA A 792 23.92 0.60 -10.27
N ARG A 793 25.07 0.51 -10.96
CA ARG A 793 26.16 -0.40 -10.57
C ARG A 793 26.77 -0.03 -9.23
N GLN A 794 26.90 1.26 -8.94
CA GLN A 794 27.43 1.74 -7.67
C GLN A 794 26.48 1.48 -6.48
N ALA A 795 25.19 1.26 -6.72
CA ALA A 795 24.20 0.96 -5.68
C ALA A 795 24.55 -0.27 -4.81
N TYR A 796 25.32 -1.21 -5.36
CA TYR A 796 25.74 -2.44 -4.70
C TYR A 796 27.17 -2.37 -4.14
N ASN A 797 27.82 -1.21 -4.23
CA ASN A 797 29.14 -1.01 -3.66
C ASN A 797 29.07 -1.02 -2.13
N VAL A 798 30.17 -1.50 -1.56
CA VAL A 798 30.40 -1.55 -0.13
C VAL A 798 30.65 -0.12 0.34
N ASP A 799 29.92 0.35 1.34
CA ASP A 799 30.15 1.68 1.92
C ASP A 799 31.25 1.64 3.00
N ASP A 800 31.71 2.80 3.47
CA ASP A 800 32.76 2.90 4.49
C ASP A 800 32.41 2.17 5.79
N TYR A 801 31.12 1.94 6.05
CA TYR A 801 30.64 1.32 7.27
C TYR A 801 30.61 -0.19 7.21
N ASP A 802 30.25 -0.77 6.07
CA ASP A 802 30.46 -2.21 5.89
C ASP A 802 31.95 -2.56 6.06
N HIS A 803 32.86 -1.69 5.60
CA HIS A 803 34.30 -1.82 5.85
C HIS A 803 34.64 -1.74 7.34
N GLU A 804 34.09 -0.78 8.06
CA GLU A 804 34.32 -0.61 9.50
C GLU A 804 33.74 -1.76 10.33
N LEU A 805 32.52 -2.20 10.03
CA LEU A 805 31.91 -3.40 10.62
C LEU A 805 32.77 -4.63 10.37
N GLY A 806 33.30 -4.78 9.17
CA GLY A 806 34.23 -5.85 8.85
C GLY A 806 35.52 -5.77 9.64
N ALA A 807 36.07 -4.56 9.84
CA ALA A 807 37.23 -4.35 10.69
C ALA A 807 36.93 -4.71 12.15
N LEU A 808 35.77 -4.34 12.70
CA LEU A 808 35.36 -4.67 14.06
C LEU A 808 35.17 -6.19 14.25
N ILE A 809 34.46 -6.87 13.34
CA ILE A 809 34.28 -8.33 13.38
C ILE A 809 35.64 -9.04 13.26
N HIS A 810 36.52 -8.55 12.39
CA HIS A 810 37.86 -9.10 12.21
C HIS A 810 38.71 -8.95 13.48
N ASN A 811 38.73 -7.75 14.07
CA ASN A 811 39.48 -7.48 15.29
C ASN A 811 38.93 -8.30 16.46
N LEU A 812 37.60 -8.41 16.58
CA LEU A 812 36.97 -9.25 17.60
C LEU A 812 37.40 -10.71 17.46
N LYS A 813 37.36 -11.25 16.24
CA LYS A 813 37.83 -12.61 15.96
C LYS A 813 39.30 -12.78 16.39
N ASN A 814 40.15 -11.81 16.15
CA ASN A 814 41.56 -11.89 16.51
C ASN A 814 41.77 -11.89 18.03
N GLU A 815 41.11 -10.98 18.76
CA GLU A 815 41.17 -10.94 20.23
C GLU A 815 40.68 -12.24 20.85
N VAL A 816 39.52 -12.76 20.40
CA VAL A 816 38.99 -14.04 20.87
C VAL A 816 39.94 -15.19 20.51
N THR A 817 40.56 -15.19 19.33
CA THR A 817 41.54 -16.22 18.94
C THR A 817 42.77 -16.19 19.84
N ALA A 818 43.30 -15.00 20.15
CA ALA A 818 44.46 -14.85 21.02
C ALA A 818 44.15 -15.33 22.45
N ALA A 819 42.98 -14.99 22.99
CA ALA A 819 42.51 -15.50 24.28
C ALA A 819 42.45 -17.04 24.29
N ARG A 820 41.92 -17.65 23.22
CA ARG A 820 41.88 -19.12 23.06
C ARG A 820 43.26 -19.75 23.05
N VAL A 821 44.21 -19.15 22.35
CA VAL A 821 45.58 -19.68 22.25
C VAL A 821 46.27 -19.60 23.60
N ALA A 822 46.11 -18.49 24.33
CA ALA A 822 46.64 -18.34 25.69
C ALA A 822 46.08 -19.41 26.63
N LEU A 823 44.76 -19.60 26.66
CA LEU A 823 44.09 -20.58 27.53
C LEU A 823 44.42 -22.05 27.20
N ASN A 824 44.66 -22.37 25.92
CA ASN A 824 44.99 -23.74 25.48
C ASN A 824 46.50 -24.03 25.48
N SER A 825 47.34 -23.08 25.89
CA SER A 825 48.79 -23.29 25.96
C SER A 825 49.13 -24.31 27.06
N SER A 826 49.97 -25.30 26.73
CA SER A 826 50.43 -26.30 27.70
C SER A 826 51.47 -25.68 28.63
N THR A 827 51.05 -25.30 29.84
CA THR A 827 51.91 -24.68 30.85
C THR A 827 52.42 -25.71 31.84
N THR A 828 53.75 -25.80 32.00
CA THR A 828 54.41 -26.78 32.88
C THR A 828 54.61 -26.26 34.30
N THR A 829 54.50 -24.94 34.51
CA THR A 829 54.69 -24.29 35.82
C THR A 829 53.51 -23.41 36.22
N ARG A 830 53.32 -23.22 37.53
CA ARG A 830 52.24 -22.38 38.08
C ARG A 830 52.35 -20.92 37.66
N THR A 831 53.57 -20.41 37.44
CA THR A 831 53.82 -19.03 36.99
C THR A 831 53.39 -18.84 35.53
N GLN A 832 53.79 -19.76 34.64
CA GLN A 832 53.35 -19.74 33.24
C GLN A 832 51.83 -19.83 33.09
N ARG A 833 51.17 -20.60 33.96
CA ARG A 833 49.70 -20.67 33.97
C ARG A 833 49.05 -19.33 34.31
N ARG A 834 49.57 -18.62 35.32
CA ARG A 834 49.09 -17.28 35.68
C ARG A 834 49.36 -16.23 34.59
N GLU A 835 50.49 -16.32 33.91
CA GLU A 835 50.81 -15.44 32.78
C GLU A 835 49.86 -15.68 31.60
N ALA A 836 49.53 -16.95 31.31
CA ALA A 836 48.55 -17.31 30.29
C ALA A 836 47.14 -16.83 30.65
N ASP A 837 46.71 -16.98 31.91
CA ASP A 837 45.42 -16.48 32.40
C ASP A 837 45.34 -14.94 32.30
N LEU A 838 46.42 -14.22 32.68
CA LEU A 838 46.49 -12.76 32.56
C LEU A 838 46.47 -12.30 31.09
N ALA A 839 47.16 -13.01 30.20
CA ALA A 839 47.14 -12.70 28.76
C ALA A 839 45.74 -12.92 28.17
N ALA A 840 45.05 -14.01 28.56
CA ALA A 840 43.69 -14.29 28.14
C ALA A 840 42.71 -13.20 28.62
N SER A 841 42.79 -12.79 29.88
CA SER A 841 41.96 -11.73 30.46
C SER A 841 42.11 -10.41 29.69
N LYS A 842 43.33 -9.98 29.35
CA LYS A 842 43.56 -8.76 28.55
C LYS A 842 42.88 -8.80 27.18
N HIS A 843 42.93 -9.95 26.51
CA HIS A 843 42.28 -10.14 25.21
C HIS A 843 40.75 -10.18 25.34
N LEU A 844 40.22 -10.73 26.43
CA LEU A 844 38.78 -10.72 26.71
C LEU A 844 38.27 -9.30 27.01
N ASP A 845 39.03 -8.48 27.75
CA ASP A 845 38.68 -7.07 28.00
C ASP A 845 38.64 -6.26 26.69
N ALA A 846 39.61 -6.50 25.80
CA ALA A 846 39.63 -5.90 24.47
C ALA A 846 38.43 -6.38 23.63
N ALA A 847 38.11 -7.68 23.68
CA ALA A 847 36.94 -8.24 23.01
C ALA A 847 35.63 -7.65 23.53
N MET A 848 35.48 -7.44 24.85
CA MET A 848 34.31 -6.80 25.46
C MET A 848 34.12 -5.36 24.98
N THR A 849 35.23 -4.63 24.85
CA THR A 849 35.23 -3.27 24.30
C THR A 849 34.75 -3.26 22.85
N ILE A 850 35.22 -4.20 22.03
CA ILE A 850 34.80 -4.32 20.63
C ILE A 850 33.35 -4.79 20.52
N ALA A 851 32.91 -5.75 21.35
CA ALA A 851 31.53 -6.25 21.37
C ALA A 851 30.54 -5.15 21.75
N SER A 852 30.88 -4.30 22.70
CA SER A 852 30.05 -3.14 23.05
C SER A 852 29.91 -2.17 21.89
N ARG A 853 30.99 -1.91 21.13
CA ARG A 853 30.92 -1.12 19.88
C ARG A 853 30.05 -1.79 18.82
N LEU A 854 30.15 -3.11 18.68
CA LEU A 854 29.31 -3.88 17.75
C LEU A 854 27.84 -3.84 18.14
N ALA A 855 27.50 -3.81 19.44
CA ALA A 855 26.12 -3.69 19.91
C ALA A 855 25.48 -2.35 19.50
N ASP A 856 26.24 -1.25 19.61
CA ASP A 856 25.78 0.08 19.16
C ASP A 856 25.53 0.10 17.65
N VAL A 857 26.33 -0.68 16.91
CA VAL A 857 26.28 -0.86 15.45
C VAL A 857 25.16 -1.83 15.03
N ASP A 858 24.82 -2.84 15.83
CA ASP A 858 23.76 -3.84 15.56
C ASP A 858 22.33 -3.22 15.52
N MET A 859 22.14 -2.08 16.19
CA MET A 859 20.92 -1.26 16.05
C MET A 859 20.60 -0.91 14.58
N LEU A 860 21.62 -0.87 13.70
CA LEU A 860 21.46 -0.60 12.28
C LEU A 860 20.95 -1.80 11.49
N TYR A 861 21.14 -3.05 11.93
CA TYR A 861 20.72 -4.26 11.21
C TYR A 861 19.41 -4.85 11.73
N THR A 862 19.08 -4.57 12.99
CA THR A 862 17.75 -4.82 13.54
C THR A 862 16.72 -4.05 12.71
N SER A 863 15.55 -4.64 12.43
CA SER A 863 14.51 -4.03 11.60
C SER A 863 14.02 -2.70 12.19
N ALA A 864 14.70 -1.61 11.87
CA ALA A 864 14.33 -0.25 12.26
C ALA A 864 13.00 0.21 11.63
N ALA A 865 12.50 -0.52 10.63
CA ALA A 865 11.37 -0.14 9.79
C ALA A 865 9.99 -0.64 10.27
N GLY A 866 9.85 -1.05 11.54
CA GLY A 866 8.65 -1.77 12.00
C GLY A 866 7.89 -1.23 13.21
N GLY A 867 8.21 -0.03 13.72
CA GLY A 867 7.56 0.48 14.93
C GLY A 867 7.32 1.98 14.89
N THR A 868 6.33 2.43 15.66
CA THR A 868 6.03 3.85 15.88
C THR A 868 6.31 4.21 17.34
N ALA A 869 6.63 5.48 17.60
CA ALA A 869 6.75 6.01 18.96
C ALA A 869 5.93 7.29 19.09
N ASP A 870 5.14 7.38 20.16
CA ASP A 870 4.61 8.66 20.64
C ASP A 870 5.79 9.45 21.23
N LEU A 871 6.21 10.49 20.51
CA LEU A 871 7.41 11.25 20.83
C LEU A 871 7.26 11.99 22.16
N ALA A 872 6.06 12.45 22.51
CA ALA A 872 5.79 13.15 23.76
C ALA A 872 5.90 12.19 24.96
N MET A 873 5.28 11.01 24.89
CA MET A 873 5.40 9.99 25.93
C MET A 873 6.83 9.49 26.07
N PHE A 874 7.49 9.24 24.94
CA PHE A 874 8.87 8.76 24.91
C PHE A 874 9.83 9.77 25.55
N LEU A 875 9.82 11.04 25.13
CA LEU A 875 10.72 12.06 25.66
C LEU A 875 10.48 12.33 27.16
N ARG A 876 9.23 12.24 27.63
CA ARG A 876 8.93 12.32 29.08
C ARG A 876 9.59 11.19 29.86
N SER A 877 9.48 9.95 29.37
CA SER A 877 10.15 8.80 30.01
C SER A 877 11.67 8.91 29.93
N TYR A 878 12.20 9.29 28.78
CA TYR A 878 13.63 9.36 28.50
C TYR A 878 14.33 10.45 29.34
N THR A 879 13.75 11.65 29.39
CA THR A 879 14.28 12.75 30.23
C THR A 879 14.21 12.39 31.72
N GLY A 880 13.16 11.69 32.16
CA GLY A 880 13.05 11.16 33.51
C GLY A 880 14.16 10.17 33.88
N ASP A 881 14.59 9.34 32.93
CA ASP A 881 15.73 8.43 33.13
C ASP A 881 17.05 9.20 33.20
N LEU A 882 17.28 10.16 32.28
CA LEU A 882 18.50 10.97 32.25
C LEU A 882 18.72 11.76 33.55
N ILE A 883 17.65 12.31 34.14
CA ILE A 883 17.72 13.03 35.42
C ILE A 883 18.22 12.12 36.55
N ARG A 884 18.01 10.80 36.46
CA ARG A 884 18.46 9.83 37.48
C ARG A 884 19.89 9.33 37.24
N THR A 885 20.35 9.32 36.00
CA THR A 885 21.63 8.69 35.61
C THR A 885 22.76 9.68 35.38
N LEU A 886 22.46 10.91 34.95
CA LEU A 886 23.47 11.93 34.68
C LEU A 886 23.96 12.62 35.97
N PRO A 887 25.18 13.21 35.95
CA PRO A 887 25.67 14.02 37.06
C PRO A 887 24.71 15.16 37.41
N PRO A 888 24.55 15.53 38.70
CA PRO A 888 23.64 16.59 39.13
C PRO A 888 24.01 17.99 38.60
N THR A 889 25.22 18.14 38.06
CA THR A 889 25.72 19.34 37.37
C THR A 889 25.22 19.48 35.94
N VAL A 890 24.55 18.47 35.38
CA VAL A 890 23.89 18.53 34.06
C VAL A 890 22.39 18.67 34.27
N ARG A 891 21.83 19.82 33.90
CA ARG A 891 20.39 20.08 34.01
C ARG A 891 19.68 19.65 32.74
N VAL A 892 18.72 18.73 32.86
CA VAL A 892 17.89 18.25 31.74
C VAL A 892 16.59 19.05 31.67
N ILE A 893 16.28 19.62 30.50
CA ILE A 893 15.08 20.42 30.23
C ILE A 893 14.13 19.63 29.31
N PRO A 894 12.91 19.26 29.76
CA PRO A 894 11.95 18.49 28.97
C PRO A 894 11.21 19.35 27.92
N PRO A 895 10.66 18.74 26.85
CA PRO A 895 9.93 19.45 25.79
C PRO A 895 8.54 19.96 26.23
N THR A 896 8.08 21.04 25.58
CA THR A 896 6.78 21.70 25.85
C THR A 896 5.71 21.51 24.76
N THR A 897 5.86 20.51 23.89
CA THR A 897 5.21 20.44 22.57
C THR A 897 4.10 19.36 22.42
N PRO A 898 3.19 19.47 21.42
CA PRO A 898 2.00 18.63 21.25
C PRO A 898 2.29 17.20 20.76
N PRO A 899 1.44 16.20 21.05
CA PRO A 899 1.69 14.80 20.71
C PRO A 899 1.95 14.58 19.21
N ALA A 900 3.03 13.86 18.91
CA ALA A 900 3.40 13.47 17.56
C ALA A 900 3.83 11.99 17.54
N VAL A 901 3.44 11.28 16.48
CA VAL A 901 3.82 9.88 16.26
C VAL A 901 4.83 9.81 15.14
N VAL A 902 6.02 9.28 15.44
CA VAL A 902 7.11 9.09 14.47
C VAL A 902 7.22 7.63 14.06
N ALA A 903 7.60 7.37 12.81
CA ALA A 903 7.78 6.02 12.25
C ALA A 903 9.10 5.37 12.70
N VAL A 904 9.40 5.42 14.00
CA VAL A 904 10.62 4.88 14.61
C VAL A 904 10.24 4.19 15.92
N SER A 905 10.74 2.97 16.15
CA SER A 905 10.53 2.28 17.43
C SER A 905 11.22 3.00 18.59
N GLY A 906 10.64 2.95 19.79
CA GLY A 906 11.21 3.61 20.97
C GLY A 906 12.63 3.15 21.33
N SER A 907 12.99 1.88 21.07
CA SER A 907 14.34 1.37 21.31
C SER A 907 15.38 1.98 20.37
N VAL A 908 15.06 2.10 19.08
CA VAL A 908 15.93 2.76 18.09
C VAL A 908 16.06 4.24 18.41
N LEU A 909 14.95 4.91 18.74
CA LEU A 909 14.96 6.33 19.11
C LEU A 909 15.82 6.57 20.37
N ARG A 910 15.75 5.69 21.37
CA ARG A 910 16.62 5.75 22.55
C ARG A 910 18.09 5.63 22.18
N GLY A 911 18.47 4.65 21.36
CA GLY A 911 19.86 4.50 20.93
C GLY A 911 20.41 5.69 20.14
N LEU A 912 19.57 6.35 19.33
CA LEU A 912 19.93 7.60 18.65
C LEU A 912 20.22 8.71 19.65
N LEU A 913 19.32 8.91 20.63
CA LEU A 913 19.46 9.96 21.62
C LEU A 913 20.60 9.67 22.61
N ASP A 914 20.82 8.43 23.03
CA ASP A 914 21.92 8.08 23.94
C ASP A 914 23.27 8.48 23.33
N ASN A 915 23.45 8.27 22.02
CA ASN A 915 24.65 8.70 21.29
C ASN A 915 24.82 10.22 21.26
N LEU A 916 23.74 10.97 20.98
CA LEU A 916 23.78 12.44 20.94
C LEU A 916 24.00 13.03 22.35
N VAL A 917 23.33 12.49 23.36
CA VAL A 917 23.43 12.93 24.76
C VAL A 917 24.82 12.65 25.32
N LYS A 918 25.40 11.47 25.06
CA LYS A 918 26.78 11.17 25.47
C LYS A 918 27.76 12.17 24.88
N ASN A 919 27.62 12.48 23.59
CA ASN A 919 28.46 13.46 22.91
C ASN A 919 28.31 14.87 23.51
N ALA A 920 27.07 15.28 23.84
CA ALA A 920 26.79 16.57 24.46
C ALA A 920 27.38 16.67 25.89
N VAL A 921 27.15 15.66 26.73
CA VAL A 921 27.66 15.62 28.12
C VAL A 921 29.19 15.66 28.16
N GLU A 922 29.87 14.93 27.25
CA GLU A 922 31.32 15.00 27.10
C GLU A 922 31.79 16.41 26.68
N ALA A 923 31.12 17.04 25.71
CA ALA A 923 31.48 18.38 25.23
C ALA A 923 31.29 19.47 26.30
N MET A 924 30.29 19.28 27.15
CA MET A 924 29.99 20.11 28.31
C MET A 924 30.89 19.84 29.53
N HIS A 925 31.86 18.90 29.44
CA HIS A 925 32.71 18.50 30.56
C HIS A 925 31.91 18.08 31.82
N ASN A 926 30.74 17.43 31.61
CA ASN A 926 29.78 17.05 32.65
C ASN A 926 29.09 18.21 33.41
N GLU A 927 29.04 19.43 32.85
CA GLU A 927 28.35 20.58 33.46
C GLU A 927 27.63 21.44 32.40
N GLY A 928 26.34 21.73 32.60
CA GLY A 928 25.57 22.57 31.67
C GLY A 928 24.10 22.17 31.52
N ASP A 929 23.44 22.78 30.54
CA ASP A 929 22.02 22.51 30.24
C ASP A 929 21.88 21.65 28.97
N LEU A 930 21.04 20.61 29.06
CA LEU A 930 20.66 19.76 27.94
C LEU A 930 19.14 19.84 27.73
N ALA A 931 18.70 20.38 26.60
CA ALA A 931 17.30 20.63 26.31
C ALA A 931 16.79 19.82 25.09
N PHE A 932 15.54 19.38 25.16
CA PHE A 932 14.85 18.70 24.07
C PHE A 932 13.60 19.48 23.68
N ASP A 933 13.37 19.69 22.38
CA ASP A 933 12.10 20.21 21.87
C ASP A 933 11.81 19.66 20.46
N TYR A 934 10.57 19.73 19.96
CA TYR A 934 10.29 19.30 18.59
C TYR A 934 9.13 20.03 17.93
N THR A 935 9.18 20.14 16.60
CA THR A 935 8.13 20.75 15.78
C THR A 935 7.64 19.79 14.70
N VAL A 936 6.32 19.76 14.45
CA VAL A 936 5.70 18.98 13.37
C VAL A 936 5.64 19.82 12.10
N VAL A 937 6.17 19.29 10.99
CA VAL A 937 6.17 19.94 9.67
C VAL A 937 5.26 19.16 8.73
N SER A 938 3.98 19.55 8.67
CA SER A 938 2.92 18.82 7.94
C SER A 938 3.13 18.74 6.42
N GLY A 939 3.80 19.72 5.79
CA GLY A 939 4.01 19.75 4.34
C GLY A 939 5.09 18.78 3.83
N ASP A 940 5.98 18.32 4.71
CA ASP A 940 7.08 17.42 4.39
C ASP A 940 6.97 16.07 5.11
N ASN A 941 5.90 15.84 5.89
CA ASN A 941 5.71 14.66 6.72
C ASN A 941 6.92 14.35 7.61
N LEU A 942 7.41 15.38 8.32
CA LEU A 942 8.57 15.26 9.22
C LEU A 942 8.26 15.84 10.60
N VAL A 943 8.94 15.31 11.60
CA VAL A 943 9.13 15.92 12.92
C VAL A 943 10.58 16.37 13.01
N LEU A 944 10.78 17.62 13.38
CA LEU A 944 12.10 18.18 13.66
C LEU A 944 12.33 18.18 15.17
N LEU A 945 13.13 17.24 15.68
CA LEU A 945 13.52 17.13 17.09
C LEU A 945 14.84 17.85 17.31
N GLU A 946 14.82 18.88 18.14
CA GLU A 946 15.98 19.64 18.59
C GLU A 946 16.55 19.03 19.87
N VAL A 947 17.87 18.79 19.88
CA VAL A 947 18.65 18.40 21.05
C VAL A 947 19.71 19.48 21.25
N ARG A 948 19.51 20.37 22.24
CA ARG A 948 20.37 21.54 22.50
C ARG A 948 21.27 21.30 23.71
N ASP A 949 22.51 21.75 23.62
CA ASP A 949 23.50 21.67 24.71
C ASP A 949 24.24 23.02 24.87
N THR A 950 24.80 23.26 26.06
CA THR A 950 25.58 24.50 26.34
C THR A 950 27.08 24.35 26.07
N GLY A 951 27.48 23.33 25.31
CA GLY A 951 28.87 23.12 24.90
C GLY A 951 29.33 24.10 23.80
N PRO A 952 30.62 24.05 23.42
CA PRO A 952 31.26 25.03 22.52
C PRO A 952 30.83 24.95 21.04
N GLY A 953 29.86 24.09 20.70
CA GLY A 953 29.45 23.83 19.33
C GLY A 953 30.53 23.13 18.48
N LEU A 954 30.25 22.96 17.19
CA LEU A 954 31.19 22.37 16.23
C LEU A 954 31.96 23.44 15.46
N PRO A 955 33.28 23.27 15.22
CA PRO A 955 34.03 24.18 14.36
C PRO A 955 33.44 24.25 12.93
N PRO A 956 33.46 25.42 12.26
CA PRO A 956 32.87 25.58 10.91
C PRO A 956 33.41 24.59 9.87
N GLN A 957 34.68 24.22 9.97
CA GLN A 957 35.33 23.23 9.09
C GLN A 957 34.74 21.82 9.27
N VAL A 958 34.38 21.46 10.51
CA VAL A 958 33.73 20.18 10.84
C VAL A 958 32.28 20.18 10.38
N ILE A 959 31.57 21.30 10.54
CA ILE A 959 30.20 21.48 10.03
C ILE A 959 30.18 21.33 8.51
N GLN A 960 31.14 21.94 7.80
CA GLN A 960 31.23 21.86 6.36
C GLN A 960 31.52 20.43 5.87
N ALA A 961 32.43 19.70 6.54
CA ALA A 961 32.71 18.31 6.25
C ALA A 961 31.50 17.38 6.50
N LEU A 962 30.74 17.62 7.59
CA LEU A 962 29.50 16.88 7.87
C LEU A 962 28.42 17.16 6.82
N ARG A 963 28.26 18.42 6.39
CA ARG A 963 27.32 18.83 5.33
C ARG A 963 27.69 18.25 3.97
N SER A 964 28.99 18.06 3.68
CA SER A 964 29.48 17.46 2.43
C SER A 964 29.57 15.93 2.48
N GLY A 965 29.17 15.28 3.58
CA GLY A 965 29.26 13.83 3.75
C GLY A 965 30.68 13.28 3.89
N ALA A 966 31.68 14.14 4.09
CA ALA A 966 33.07 13.74 4.26
C ALA A 966 33.33 13.21 5.67
N SER A 967 34.18 12.18 5.78
CA SER A 967 34.58 11.63 7.08
C SER A 967 35.41 12.65 7.87
N VAL A 968 34.96 12.96 9.10
CA VAL A 968 35.69 13.85 10.01
C VAL A 968 36.56 12.98 10.92
N PRO A 969 37.90 13.12 10.91
CA PRO A 969 38.76 12.39 11.84
C PRO A 969 38.46 12.83 13.28
N SER A 970 38.23 11.84 14.17
CA SER A 970 38.05 12.06 15.60
C SER A 970 39.30 12.70 16.20
N SER A 971 39.18 13.88 16.81
CA SER A 971 40.26 14.57 17.50
C SER A 971 40.54 14.05 18.93
N LYS A 972 39.83 13.00 19.38
CA LYS A 972 39.84 12.54 20.78
C LYS A 972 40.74 11.29 20.97
N ARG A 973 41.65 11.32 21.96
CA ARG A 973 42.52 10.17 22.36
C ARG A 973 41.76 8.91 22.82
N HIS A 974 40.48 9.03 23.22
CA HIS A 974 39.62 7.92 23.71
C HIS A 974 38.21 7.91 23.08
N GLY A 975 37.92 8.76 22.10
CA GLY A 975 36.59 8.83 21.46
C GLY A 975 36.53 7.94 20.21
N SER A 976 35.54 7.04 20.14
CA SER A 976 35.47 5.99 19.10
C SER A 976 35.19 6.49 17.68
N GLY A 977 34.84 7.76 17.46
CA GLY A 977 34.52 8.34 16.14
C GLY A 977 33.22 7.82 15.49
N LEU A 978 32.57 6.83 16.10
CA LEU A 978 31.50 6.01 15.52
C LEU A 978 30.08 6.51 15.80
N GLY A 979 29.86 7.25 16.90
CA GLY A 979 28.52 7.56 17.39
C GLY A 979 27.71 8.43 16.42
N LEU A 980 28.29 9.54 15.95
CA LEU A 980 27.59 10.49 15.08
C LEU A 980 27.35 9.94 13.65
N PRO A 981 28.34 9.32 12.97
CA PRO A 981 28.09 8.66 11.68
C PRO A 981 27.02 7.55 11.76
N SER A 982 26.95 6.83 12.89
CA SER A 982 25.92 5.81 13.11
C SER A 982 24.52 6.43 13.23
N VAL A 983 24.37 7.51 14.01
CA VAL A 983 23.10 8.27 14.12
C VAL A 983 22.64 8.78 12.75
N MET A 984 23.53 9.40 11.98
CA MET A 984 23.23 9.88 10.62
C MET A 984 22.75 8.75 9.70
N ARG A 985 23.39 7.57 9.75
CA ARG A 985 23.03 6.43 8.89
C ARG A 985 21.69 5.80 9.31
N VAL A 986 21.43 5.66 10.62
CA VAL A 986 20.12 5.19 11.13
C VAL A 986 19.01 6.14 10.65
N LEU A 987 19.21 7.46 10.81
CA LEU A 987 18.24 8.47 10.39
C LEU A 987 18.00 8.41 8.88
N ARG A 988 19.06 8.37 8.06
CA ARG A 988 18.95 8.21 6.60
C ARG A 988 18.17 6.95 6.22
N ARG A 989 18.42 5.81 6.89
CA ARG A 989 17.68 4.56 6.63
C ARG A 989 16.19 4.73 6.92
N LEU A 990 15.84 5.49 7.96
CA LEU A 990 14.47 5.84 8.34
C LEU A 990 13.84 6.93 7.45
N GLY A 991 14.58 7.54 6.52
CA GLY A 991 14.10 8.69 5.74
C GLY A 991 14.17 10.03 6.48
N GLY A 992 14.88 10.05 7.61
CA GLY A 992 15.25 11.22 8.38
C GLY A 992 16.62 11.79 8.00
N ASP A 993 17.02 12.85 8.70
CA ASP A 993 18.32 13.52 8.52
C ASP A 993 18.83 14.08 9.86
N LEU A 994 20.11 14.44 9.92
CA LEU A 994 20.75 15.04 11.08
C LEU A 994 21.53 16.28 10.68
N GLN A 995 21.24 17.42 11.30
CA GLN A 995 21.90 18.68 11.01
C GLN A 995 22.39 19.34 12.30
N PRO A 996 23.55 20.02 12.32
CA PRO A 996 23.94 20.83 13.46
C PRO A 996 23.01 22.07 13.55
N LEU A 997 22.68 22.51 14.77
CA LEU A 997 21.95 23.75 14.98
C LEU A 997 22.84 24.96 14.68
N ASP A 998 22.33 25.93 13.92
CA ASP A 998 23.03 27.22 13.65
C ASP A 998 22.90 28.16 14.87
N THR A 999 23.47 27.76 16.01
CA THR A 999 23.50 28.53 17.25
C THR A 999 24.91 28.67 17.82
N THR A 1000 25.15 29.69 18.65
CA THR A 1000 26.44 29.86 19.37
C THR A 1000 26.66 28.80 20.46
N ALA A 1001 25.59 28.15 20.90
CA ALA A 1001 25.59 26.97 21.77
C ALA A 1001 25.49 25.69 20.92
N GLY A 1002 25.95 24.55 21.45
CA GLY A 1002 25.89 23.26 20.77
C GLY A 1002 24.48 22.70 20.56
N GLY A 1003 24.34 21.81 19.58
CA GLY A 1003 23.13 21.02 19.44
C GLY A 1003 22.88 20.45 18.05
N TRP A 1004 21.85 19.60 17.97
CA TRP A 1004 21.48 18.82 16.81
C TRP A 1004 20.00 18.99 16.47
N LEU A 1005 19.70 19.11 15.19
CA LEU A 1005 18.37 19.00 14.60
C LEU A 1005 18.23 17.61 13.97
N VAL A 1006 17.34 16.81 14.54
CA VAL A 1006 17.03 15.44 14.12
C VAL A 1006 15.72 15.45 13.36
N ALA A 1007 15.76 15.23 12.03
CA ALA A 1007 14.54 15.08 11.24
C ALA A 1007 14.08 13.61 11.27
N LEU A 1008 12.84 13.37 11.68
CA LEU A 1008 12.22 12.05 11.78
C LEU A 1008 10.97 11.99 10.89
N PRO A 1009 10.70 10.86 10.19
CA PRO A 1009 9.46 10.69 9.42
C PRO A 1009 8.23 10.75 10.33
N LEU A 1010 7.32 11.66 10.02
CA LEU A 1010 6.01 11.76 10.64
C LEU A 1010 5.09 10.68 10.05
N THR A 1011 4.47 9.88 10.91
CA THR A 1011 3.28 9.14 10.52
C THR A 1011 2.09 10.07 10.63
N LEU A 1012 1.52 10.47 9.49
CA LEU A 1012 0.25 11.20 9.51
C LEU A 1012 -0.80 10.31 10.19
N PRO A 1013 -1.59 10.84 11.14
CA PRO A 1013 -2.92 10.30 11.36
C PRO A 1013 -3.64 10.35 10.01
N THR A 1014 -4.13 9.22 9.51
CA THR A 1014 -4.97 9.14 8.30
C THR A 1014 -6.03 10.25 8.32
N GLU A 1015 -6.25 10.92 7.19
CA GLU A 1015 -7.09 12.12 6.97
C GLU A 1015 -8.60 11.98 7.30
N GLU A 1016 -8.98 11.42 8.44
CA GLU A 1016 -10.37 11.45 8.92
C GLU A 1016 -10.68 12.62 9.87
N GLU A 1017 -9.69 13.41 10.29
CA GLU A 1017 -9.90 14.50 11.27
C GLU A 1017 -10.07 15.92 10.69
N ASN A 1018 -9.90 16.13 9.37
CA ASN A 1018 -10.20 17.41 8.73
C ASN A 1018 -11.47 17.36 7.86
N SER A 1019 -12.60 16.98 8.48
CA SER A 1019 -13.88 17.55 8.04
C SER A 1019 -14.09 18.85 8.82
N PRO A 1020 -14.48 19.97 8.17
CA PRO A 1020 -14.74 21.20 8.88
C PRO A 1020 -15.81 20.93 9.95
N ARG A 1021 -15.44 21.15 11.21
CA ARG A 1021 -16.43 21.39 12.27
C ARG A 1021 -16.98 22.79 11.97
N ASP A 1022 -18.20 22.82 11.45
CA ASP A 1022 -19.08 23.97 11.19
C ASP A 1022 -18.43 25.32 10.83
#